data_AF-A0A653F3K4-F1
#
_entry.id   AF-A0A653F3K4-F1
#
_cell.length_a   1.000
_cell.length_b   1.000
_cell.length_c   1.000
_cell.angle_alpha   90.00
_cell.angle_beta   90.00
_cell.angle_gamma   90.00
#
_symmetry.space_group_name_H-M   'P 1'
#
loop_
_entity.id
_entity.type
_entity.pdbx_description
1 polymer ?
#
loop_
_entity_poly.entity_id
_entity_poly.type
_entity_poly.pdbx_seq_one_letter_code
_entity_poly.pdbx_strand_id
1 'polypeptide(L)'
;MPANQTRCPDCARGRLCSGCGRGRISTAVAAAVPGIPIGVLSAALEAVAGHPAVIRSLAAALAADADALTVGAPPVVSRLVAELRARGVDLPDPVCARCARTGKPLTRSSAGGVCARCRRRQLATACVRCGVVKPVASRDGQGQPVCARCADRPQRVCGKCGRTRRIARRARDGQPDICDSCFRGHEALCSRCGRRRPCAFASGPNPICAGCAPRATATCAHCGAQRPPTARWPEGPVCDPCYTAALRRRGTCATCHTRRRLVHPPGPNATICADCAGVPVSHTCTDCGIEDKAYERRRCAPCALKRRTAAALSGPDGHIRPDLQPIYQAITATGAPRTALNWLRNSAGAALLIQMASGAVETTHQALDAHPRPAVAGYLRAVLVANNVLPQRDEQLSATEQLLTRTLTSITRDSDRRLIHSYATWQVLRRLRVTATRGDRPRTYTHHARTNINPAVDLLNWLADHQTTLAHTGQADIDNYLAGQPPSRYRVRDFLQWAAAGGHTGPITIATPGRNPGPATDHDQRWAQIARLLHDDTIELTDRVAGSLLLLYGQQLARIVAITHDQIKTQGQQVFLRLGTDDLHIPEPLAALITALVRDGRPYTGVGTPPTTNWQFPGLQPGRPLTAARLGERLRKLGIRAQPGRRAALTHLAAQLPAAVIADLLGIHPNTAVHWVHDAGGDWNRYAAQPTQDVNHQP
;
A
#
# COMPACT_ATOMS: atom_id res chain seq x y z
N MET A 1 -78.88 6.54 -41.27
CA MET A 1 -79.63 5.29 -41.49
C MET A 1 -78.64 4.16 -41.74
N PRO A 2 -78.89 2.94 -41.24
CA PRO A 2 -77.83 2.04 -40.75
C PRO A 2 -77.50 0.90 -41.73
N ALA A 3 -76.25 0.47 -41.77
CA ALA A 3 -75.85 -0.80 -42.39
C ALA A 3 -75.27 -1.74 -41.31
N ASN A 4 -76.15 -2.61 -40.83
CA ASN A 4 -75.89 -3.94 -40.29
C ASN A 4 -74.85 -4.10 -39.16
N GLN A 5 -75.24 -3.80 -37.92
CA GLN A 5 -74.74 -4.58 -36.77
C GLN A 5 -75.43 -5.95 -36.80
N THR A 6 -74.87 -6.90 -37.55
CA THR A 6 -75.15 -8.33 -37.36
C THR A 6 -74.84 -8.65 -35.91
N ARG A 7 -75.88 -8.77 -35.07
CA ARG A 7 -75.75 -9.31 -33.71
C ARG A 7 -75.24 -10.74 -33.85
N CYS A 8 -73.94 -10.93 -33.67
CA CYS A 8 -73.33 -12.25 -33.62
C CYS A 8 -74.06 -13.10 -32.57
N PRO A 9 -74.62 -14.27 -32.93
CA PRO A 9 -75.44 -15.09 -32.02
C PRO A 9 -74.67 -15.55 -30.78
N ASP A 10 -73.34 -15.66 -30.86
CA ASP A 10 -72.47 -16.05 -29.75
C ASP A 10 -72.11 -14.90 -28.78
N CYS A 11 -72.47 -13.66 -29.10
CA CYS A 11 -72.25 -12.51 -28.23
C CYS A 11 -73.38 -12.37 -27.19
N ALA A 12 -73.40 -13.26 -26.18
CA ALA A 12 -74.41 -13.22 -25.13
C ALA A 12 -74.18 -12.10 -24.09
N ARG A 13 -75.25 -11.35 -23.75
CA ARG A 13 -75.32 -10.38 -22.63
C ARG A 13 -74.09 -9.45 -22.53
N GLY A 14 -73.76 -8.74 -23.61
CA GLY A 14 -72.70 -7.73 -23.62
C GLY A 14 -71.25 -8.26 -23.57
N ARG A 15 -71.04 -9.58 -23.66
CA ARG A 15 -69.70 -10.17 -23.74
C ARG A 15 -69.36 -10.54 -25.18
N LEU A 16 -68.27 -9.96 -25.69
CA LEU A 16 -67.71 -10.24 -27.02
C LEU A 16 -67.24 -11.71 -27.10
N CYS A 17 -67.72 -12.43 -28.11
CA CYS A 17 -67.16 -13.73 -28.48
C CYS A 17 -65.72 -13.57 -29.04
N SER A 18 -64.95 -14.65 -29.08
CA SER A 18 -63.54 -14.60 -29.53
C SER A 18 -63.39 -14.08 -30.96
N GLY A 19 -64.31 -14.43 -31.87
CA GLY A 19 -64.31 -13.98 -33.27
C GLY A 19 -64.54 -12.48 -33.41
N CYS A 20 -65.64 -11.95 -32.84
CA CYS A 20 -65.92 -10.52 -32.86
C CYS A 20 -64.87 -9.71 -32.08
N GLY A 21 -64.32 -10.27 -31.00
CA GLY A 21 -63.22 -9.65 -30.25
C GLY A 21 -61.96 -9.50 -31.10
N ARG A 22 -61.56 -10.54 -31.82
CA ARG A 22 -60.43 -10.49 -32.78
C ARG A 22 -60.70 -9.51 -33.91
N GLY A 23 -61.91 -9.50 -34.48
CA GLY A 23 -62.30 -8.53 -35.50
C GLY A 23 -62.15 -7.08 -35.03
N ARG A 24 -62.64 -6.74 -33.84
CA ARG A 24 -62.49 -5.39 -33.25
C ARG A 24 -61.03 -5.01 -32.99
N ILE A 25 -60.22 -5.97 -32.54
CA ILE A 25 -58.78 -5.74 -32.35
C ILE A 25 -58.11 -5.48 -33.70
N SER A 26 -58.42 -6.28 -34.74
CA SER A 26 -57.84 -6.10 -36.06
C SER A 26 -58.18 -4.74 -36.66
N THR A 27 -59.44 -4.30 -36.53
CA THR A 27 -59.85 -2.96 -36.97
C THR A 27 -59.10 -1.85 -36.22
N ALA A 28 -58.97 -1.97 -34.89
CA ALA A 28 -58.27 -0.98 -34.08
C ALA A 28 -56.77 -0.91 -34.41
N VAL A 29 -56.12 -2.06 -34.63
CA VAL A 29 -54.70 -2.10 -35.01
C VAL A 29 -54.48 -1.58 -36.43
N ALA A 30 -55.36 -1.91 -37.38
CA ALA A 30 -55.27 -1.40 -38.75
C ALA A 30 -55.49 0.11 -38.83
N ALA A 31 -56.34 0.67 -37.97
CA ALA A 31 -56.53 2.12 -37.86
C ALA A 31 -55.28 2.82 -37.28
N ALA A 32 -54.60 2.19 -36.32
CA ALA A 32 -53.40 2.74 -35.69
C ALA A 32 -52.11 2.51 -36.49
N VAL A 33 -52.07 1.49 -37.34
CA VAL A 33 -50.92 1.12 -38.18
C VAL A 33 -51.41 0.91 -39.62
N PRO A 34 -51.55 1.99 -40.41
CA PRO A 34 -51.96 1.89 -41.80
C PRO A 34 -51.00 1.01 -42.60
N GLY A 35 -51.54 0.08 -43.40
CA GLY A 35 -50.74 -0.80 -44.26
C GLY A 35 -50.18 -2.07 -43.60
N ILE A 36 -50.57 -2.39 -42.35
CA ILE A 36 -50.19 -3.65 -41.71
C ILE A 36 -50.66 -4.88 -42.52
N PRO A 37 -49.78 -5.83 -42.88
CA PRO A 37 -50.20 -7.05 -43.58
C PRO A 37 -51.13 -7.91 -42.72
N ILE A 38 -52.28 -8.32 -43.27
CA ILE A 38 -53.30 -9.11 -42.56
C ILE A 38 -52.71 -10.40 -41.98
N GLY A 39 -51.81 -11.07 -42.71
CA GLY A 39 -51.12 -12.28 -42.23
C GLY A 39 -50.24 -12.05 -41.00
N VAL A 40 -49.54 -10.90 -40.93
CA VAL A 40 -48.69 -10.53 -39.79
C VAL A 40 -49.54 -10.24 -38.55
N LEU A 41 -50.66 -9.52 -38.74
CA LEU A 41 -51.60 -9.20 -37.66
C LEU A 41 -52.29 -10.45 -37.12
N SER A 42 -52.73 -11.37 -37.99
CA SER A 42 -53.35 -12.63 -37.57
C SER A 42 -52.39 -13.49 -36.74
N ALA A 43 -51.14 -13.65 -37.21
CA ALA A 43 -50.13 -14.42 -36.50
C ALA A 43 -49.75 -13.82 -35.14
N ALA A 44 -49.68 -12.48 -35.04
CA ALA A 44 -49.44 -11.81 -33.76
C ALA A 44 -50.62 -11.99 -32.79
N LEU A 45 -51.86 -11.94 -33.27
CA LEU A 45 -53.05 -12.16 -32.45
C LEU A 45 -53.19 -13.62 -31.99
N GLU A 46 -52.76 -14.60 -32.78
CA GLU A 46 -52.70 -15.99 -32.34
C GLU A 46 -51.69 -16.19 -31.19
N ALA A 47 -50.51 -15.55 -31.27
CA ALA A 47 -49.48 -15.65 -30.24
C ALA A 47 -49.90 -15.00 -28.90
N VAL A 48 -50.71 -13.93 -28.94
CA VAL A 48 -51.08 -13.16 -27.74
C VAL A 48 -52.47 -13.52 -27.20
N ALA A 49 -53.42 -13.80 -28.09
CA ALA A 49 -54.85 -13.85 -27.78
C ALA A 49 -55.41 -15.29 -27.80
N GLY A 50 -54.69 -16.22 -27.17
CA GLY A 50 -55.08 -17.63 -27.05
C GLY A 50 -56.22 -17.93 -26.07
N HIS A 51 -56.63 -16.96 -25.23
CA HIS A 51 -57.71 -17.13 -24.25
C HIS A 51 -58.78 -16.03 -24.39
N PRO A 52 -60.09 -16.36 -24.33
CA PRO A 52 -61.19 -15.38 -24.44
C PRO A 52 -61.10 -14.17 -23.49
N ALA A 53 -60.52 -14.32 -22.29
CA ALA A 53 -60.33 -13.22 -21.35
C ALA A 53 -59.27 -12.21 -21.83
N VAL A 54 -58.22 -12.70 -22.50
CA VAL A 54 -57.17 -11.87 -23.08
C VAL A 54 -57.70 -11.11 -24.29
N ILE A 55 -58.49 -11.76 -25.15
CA ILE A 55 -59.17 -11.13 -26.28
C ILE A 55 -60.05 -9.97 -25.80
N ARG A 56 -60.89 -10.21 -24.78
CA ARG A 56 -61.75 -9.15 -24.22
C ARG A 56 -60.94 -8.01 -23.61
N SER A 57 -59.89 -8.32 -22.84
CA SER A 57 -59.01 -7.31 -22.24
C SER A 57 -58.29 -6.47 -23.28
N LEU A 58 -57.86 -7.08 -24.39
CA LEU A 58 -57.14 -6.41 -25.47
C LEU A 58 -58.09 -5.53 -26.29
N ALA A 59 -59.27 -6.05 -26.67
CA ALA A 59 -60.30 -5.28 -27.37
C ALA A 59 -60.80 -4.08 -26.55
N ALA A 60 -60.99 -4.26 -25.23
CA ALA A 60 -61.38 -3.17 -24.34
C ALA A 60 -60.27 -2.12 -24.19
N ALA A 61 -59.01 -2.55 -24.07
CA ALA A 61 -57.88 -1.65 -23.95
C ALA A 61 -57.69 -0.78 -25.20
N LEU A 62 -57.78 -1.36 -26.39
CA LEU A 62 -57.64 -0.63 -27.66
C LEU A 62 -58.82 0.29 -27.94
N ALA A 63 -60.04 -0.07 -27.49
CA ALA A 63 -61.21 0.79 -27.65
C ALA A 63 -61.21 1.98 -26.69
N ALA A 64 -60.59 1.85 -25.51
CA ALA A 64 -60.58 2.88 -24.48
C ALA A 64 -59.47 3.93 -24.66
N ASP A 65 -58.43 3.62 -25.44
CA ASP A 65 -57.23 4.45 -25.57
C ASP A 65 -56.62 4.29 -26.97
N ALA A 66 -56.76 5.33 -27.80
CA ALA A 66 -56.23 5.35 -29.16
C ALA A 66 -54.69 5.26 -29.20
N ASP A 67 -54.02 5.71 -28.13
CA ASP A 67 -52.56 5.66 -28.01
C ASP A 67 -52.06 4.36 -27.36
N ALA A 68 -52.93 3.38 -27.10
CA ALA A 68 -52.57 2.17 -26.36
C ALA A 68 -51.40 1.40 -27.01
N LEU A 69 -51.33 1.36 -28.35
CA LEU A 69 -50.25 0.71 -29.09
C LEU A 69 -48.94 1.50 -29.03
N THR A 70 -49.01 2.82 -29.16
CA THR A 70 -47.86 3.74 -29.05
C THR A 70 -47.25 3.71 -27.65
N VAL A 71 -48.10 3.70 -26.62
CA VAL A 71 -47.69 3.64 -25.21
C VAL A 71 -47.34 2.20 -24.78
N GLY A 72 -47.88 1.21 -25.49
CA GLY A 72 -47.72 -0.21 -25.18
C GLY A 72 -48.26 -0.58 -23.80
N ALA A 73 -49.40 -0.05 -23.39
CA ALA A 73 -50.03 -0.33 -22.10
C ALA A 73 -51.55 -0.48 -22.28
N PRO A 74 -52.26 -1.32 -21.50
CA PRO A 74 -51.83 -2.18 -20.37
C PRO A 74 -50.94 -3.39 -20.78
N PRO A 75 -50.49 -4.27 -19.85
CA PRO A 75 -49.51 -5.34 -20.12
C PRO A 75 -49.83 -6.25 -21.31
N VAL A 76 -51.12 -6.48 -21.58
CA VAL A 76 -51.58 -7.27 -22.74
C VAL A 76 -51.28 -6.57 -24.07
N VAL A 77 -51.36 -5.24 -24.11
CA VAL A 77 -50.98 -4.42 -25.28
C VAL A 77 -49.47 -4.38 -25.43
N SER A 78 -48.70 -4.31 -24.32
CA SER A 78 -47.22 -4.42 -24.39
C SER A 78 -46.78 -5.72 -25.08
N ARG A 79 -47.50 -6.81 -24.80
CA ARG A 79 -47.23 -8.12 -25.41
C ARG A 79 -47.58 -8.14 -26.89
N LEU A 80 -48.72 -7.55 -27.28
CA LEU A 80 -49.08 -7.41 -28.70
C LEU A 80 -48.06 -6.58 -29.48
N VAL A 81 -47.64 -5.42 -28.96
CA VAL A 81 -46.63 -4.57 -29.59
C VAL A 81 -45.30 -5.31 -29.76
N ALA A 82 -44.87 -6.08 -28.75
CA ALA A 82 -43.67 -6.88 -28.84
C ALA A 82 -43.75 -7.95 -29.96
N GLU A 83 -44.89 -8.65 -30.07
CA GLU A 83 -45.11 -9.67 -31.11
C GLU A 83 -45.23 -9.07 -32.53
N LEU A 84 -45.81 -7.88 -32.67
CA LEU A 84 -45.90 -7.15 -33.93
C LEU A 84 -44.51 -6.66 -34.39
N ARG A 85 -43.72 -6.08 -33.48
CA ARG A 85 -42.34 -5.64 -33.77
C ARG A 85 -41.44 -6.81 -34.12
N ALA A 86 -41.57 -7.94 -33.43
CA ALA A 86 -40.84 -9.17 -33.75
C ALA A 86 -41.13 -9.69 -35.17
N ARG A 87 -42.27 -9.30 -35.76
CA ARG A 87 -42.69 -9.63 -37.13
C ARG A 87 -42.50 -8.48 -38.13
N GLY A 88 -41.68 -7.48 -37.77
CA GLY A 88 -41.26 -6.41 -38.68
C GLY A 88 -42.20 -5.22 -38.79
N VAL A 89 -43.21 -5.10 -37.91
CA VAL A 89 -44.07 -3.90 -37.86
C VAL A 89 -43.33 -2.76 -37.16
N ASP A 90 -43.26 -1.59 -37.81
CA ASP A 90 -42.62 -0.40 -37.26
C ASP A 90 -43.53 0.27 -36.21
N LEU A 91 -43.28 -0.09 -34.95
CA LEU A 91 -43.92 0.48 -33.77
C LEU A 91 -42.83 0.92 -32.77
N PRO A 92 -43.08 1.99 -31.99
CA PRO A 92 -42.16 2.40 -30.94
C PRO A 92 -42.02 1.30 -29.89
N ASP A 93 -40.81 1.16 -29.32
CA ASP A 93 -40.59 0.25 -28.18
C ASP A 93 -41.37 0.78 -26.97
N PRO A 94 -42.21 -0.04 -26.31
CA PRO A 94 -42.84 0.35 -25.07
C PRO A 94 -41.79 0.68 -24.00
N VAL A 95 -41.56 1.98 -23.79
CA VAL A 95 -40.62 2.49 -22.79
C VAL A 95 -41.38 2.87 -21.52
N CYS A 96 -40.87 2.44 -20.36
CA CYS A 96 -41.40 2.93 -19.09
C CYS A 96 -41.11 4.43 -18.93
N ALA A 97 -42.15 5.26 -18.90
CA ALA A 97 -42.09 6.73 -18.82
C ALA A 97 -41.31 7.29 -17.61
N ARG A 98 -41.05 6.49 -16.57
CA ARG A 98 -40.25 6.90 -15.40
C ARG A 98 -38.80 6.43 -15.37
N CYS A 99 -38.45 5.32 -16.03
CA CYS A 99 -37.12 4.73 -15.90
C CYS A 99 -36.44 4.40 -17.22
N ALA A 100 -37.07 4.78 -18.34
CA ALA A 100 -36.57 4.60 -19.70
C ALA A 100 -36.24 3.14 -20.09
N ARG A 101 -36.69 2.14 -19.32
CA ARG A 101 -36.45 0.72 -19.64
C ARG A 101 -37.49 0.18 -20.60
N THR A 102 -37.03 -0.56 -21.59
CA THR A 102 -37.81 -1.30 -22.59
C THR A 102 -38.06 -2.76 -22.17
N GLY A 103 -38.88 -3.48 -22.92
CA GLY A 103 -39.11 -4.93 -22.74
C GLY A 103 -39.73 -5.31 -21.40
N LYS A 104 -40.49 -4.40 -20.77
CA LYS A 104 -41.24 -4.67 -19.53
C LYS A 104 -42.73 -4.48 -19.77
N PRO A 105 -43.60 -5.33 -19.20
CA PRO A 105 -45.03 -5.08 -19.24
C PRO A 105 -45.36 -3.75 -18.56
N LEU A 106 -46.11 -2.89 -19.25
CA LEU A 106 -46.43 -1.53 -18.81
C LEU A 106 -47.90 -1.43 -18.38
N THR A 107 -48.14 -0.74 -17.28
CA THR A 107 -49.49 -0.36 -16.84
C THR A 107 -49.74 1.10 -17.22
N ARG A 108 -50.95 1.42 -17.70
CA ARG A 108 -51.32 2.81 -18.02
C ARG A 108 -51.26 3.67 -16.76
N SER A 109 -50.71 4.87 -16.90
CA SER A 109 -50.72 5.94 -15.90
C SER A 109 -50.89 7.29 -16.58
N SER A 110 -51.12 8.36 -15.80
CA SER A 110 -51.25 9.72 -16.31
C SER A 110 -50.00 10.24 -17.06
N ALA A 111 -48.82 9.66 -16.79
CA ALA A 111 -47.56 10.00 -17.46
C ALA A 111 -47.19 9.02 -18.58
N GLY A 112 -48.14 8.22 -19.09
CA GLY A 112 -47.90 7.14 -20.04
C GLY A 112 -47.70 5.77 -19.37
N GLY A 113 -47.04 4.84 -20.06
CA GLY A 113 -46.82 3.46 -19.61
C GLY A 113 -45.76 3.35 -18.53
N VAL A 114 -46.06 2.70 -17.40
CA VAL A 114 -45.10 2.50 -16.31
C VAL A 114 -44.91 1.03 -15.96
N CYS A 115 -43.65 0.60 -15.81
CA CYS A 115 -43.35 -0.77 -15.41
C CYS A 115 -43.77 -1.04 -13.95
N ALA A 116 -44.03 -2.32 -13.62
CA ALA A 116 -44.49 -2.73 -12.29
C ALA A 116 -43.61 -2.23 -11.11
N ARG A 117 -42.30 -2.04 -11.32
CA ARG A 117 -41.41 -1.47 -10.30
C ARG A 117 -41.65 0.04 -10.09
N CYS A 118 -41.79 0.80 -11.17
CA CYS A 118 -42.07 2.23 -11.13
C CYS A 118 -43.50 2.49 -10.62
N ARG A 119 -44.46 1.66 -11.01
CA ARG A 119 -45.84 1.72 -10.50
C ARG A 119 -45.91 1.49 -8.99
N ARG A 120 -45.22 0.46 -8.47
CA ARG A 120 -45.11 0.23 -7.01
C ARG A 120 -44.51 1.41 -6.25
N ARG A 121 -43.63 2.20 -6.89
CA ARG A 121 -43.08 3.43 -6.30
C ARG A 121 -44.03 4.63 -6.40
N GLN A 122 -44.84 4.74 -7.46
CA GLN A 122 -45.90 5.76 -7.55
C GLN A 122 -46.96 5.53 -6.48
N LEU A 123 -47.33 4.26 -6.25
CA LEU A 123 -48.29 3.85 -5.22
C LEU A 123 -47.64 3.71 -3.83
N ALA A 124 -46.52 4.39 -3.60
CA ALA A 124 -45.90 4.40 -2.28
C ALA A 124 -46.76 5.24 -1.33
N THR A 125 -47.04 4.70 -0.15
CA THR A 125 -47.86 5.36 0.87
C THR A 125 -47.12 5.30 2.20
N ALA A 126 -47.43 6.22 3.11
CA ALA A 126 -46.90 6.20 4.46
C ALA A 126 -47.25 4.85 5.12
N CYS A 127 -46.23 4.16 5.63
CA CYS A 127 -46.44 2.90 6.33
C CYS A 127 -47.00 3.16 7.73
N VAL A 128 -48.14 2.54 8.08
CA VAL A 128 -48.78 2.71 9.40
C VAL A 128 -47.82 2.47 10.56
N ARG A 129 -46.87 1.54 10.42
CA ARG A 129 -45.93 1.17 11.50
C ARG A 129 -44.69 2.06 11.61
N CYS A 130 -44.25 2.73 10.55
CA CYS A 130 -42.98 3.49 10.58
C CYS A 130 -43.07 4.91 10.01
N GLY A 131 -44.24 5.34 9.54
CA GLY A 131 -44.48 6.66 8.94
C GLY A 131 -43.81 6.89 7.58
N VAL A 132 -42.79 6.11 7.21
CA VAL A 132 -42.02 6.35 5.98
C VAL A 132 -42.81 5.95 4.74
N VAL A 133 -42.89 6.87 3.76
CA VAL A 133 -43.49 6.62 2.45
C VAL A 133 -42.66 5.61 1.66
N LYS A 134 -43.23 4.42 1.46
CA LYS A 134 -42.57 3.30 0.75
C LYS A 134 -43.60 2.50 -0.06
N PRO A 135 -43.17 1.74 -1.07
CA PRO A 135 -44.05 0.77 -1.72
C PRO A 135 -44.70 -0.15 -0.70
N VAL A 136 -46.03 -0.25 -0.76
CA VAL A 136 -46.82 -1.15 0.10
C VAL A 136 -46.45 -2.59 -0.21
N ALA A 137 -46.08 -3.35 0.81
CA ALA A 137 -45.68 -4.75 0.67
C ALA A 137 -46.76 -5.71 1.18
N SER A 138 -47.46 -5.32 2.25
CA SER A 138 -48.65 -6.00 2.76
C SER A 138 -49.61 -4.97 3.32
N ARG A 139 -50.82 -5.40 3.65
CA ARG A 139 -51.74 -4.65 4.49
C ARG A 139 -51.88 -5.36 5.84
N ASP A 140 -52.11 -4.63 6.92
CA ASP A 140 -52.41 -5.25 8.22
C ASP A 140 -53.86 -5.75 8.29
N GLY A 141 -54.27 -6.27 9.46
CA GLY A 141 -55.62 -6.79 9.68
C GLY A 141 -56.75 -5.75 9.52
N GLN A 142 -56.42 -4.45 9.48
CA GLN A 142 -57.37 -3.36 9.24
C GLN A 142 -57.25 -2.79 7.81
N GLY A 143 -56.49 -3.45 6.93
CA GLY A 143 -56.31 -3.01 5.54
C GLY A 143 -55.31 -1.87 5.36
N GLN A 144 -54.59 -1.43 6.41
CA GLN A 144 -53.66 -0.30 6.32
C GLN A 144 -52.30 -0.69 5.71
N PRO A 145 -51.64 0.22 4.96
CA PRO A 145 -50.43 -0.11 4.22
C PRO A 145 -49.20 -0.33 5.12
N VAL A 146 -48.54 -1.48 4.93
CA VAL A 146 -47.31 -1.84 5.64
C VAL A 146 -46.15 -2.02 4.64
N CYS A 147 -45.02 -1.36 4.88
CA CYS A 147 -43.84 -1.48 4.03
C CYS A 147 -43.12 -2.83 4.24
N ALA A 148 -42.33 -3.31 3.27
CA ALA A 148 -41.65 -4.61 3.34
C ALA A 148 -40.73 -4.82 4.57
N ARG A 149 -40.30 -3.73 5.22
CA ARG A 149 -39.49 -3.79 6.45
C ARG A 149 -40.35 -4.01 7.68
N CYS A 150 -41.55 -3.43 7.68
CA CYS A 150 -42.53 -3.48 8.77
C CYS A 150 -43.53 -4.61 8.60
N ALA A 151 -43.72 -5.11 7.38
CA ALA A 151 -44.52 -6.29 7.07
C ALA A 151 -43.86 -7.47 7.79
N ASP A 152 -44.61 -8.11 8.67
CA ASP A 152 -44.10 -9.00 9.70
C ASP A 152 -43.08 -10.02 9.16
N ARG A 153 -41.86 -9.94 9.67
CA ARG A 153 -41.03 -11.13 9.87
C ARG A 153 -41.12 -11.41 11.37
N PRO A 154 -41.82 -12.48 11.81
CA PRO A 154 -42.06 -12.73 13.23
C PRO A 154 -40.74 -12.73 14.00
N GLN A 155 -40.70 -12.00 15.12
CA GLN A 155 -39.61 -12.11 16.09
C GLN A 155 -39.80 -13.43 16.84
N ARG A 156 -38.72 -14.19 17.00
CA ARG A 156 -38.73 -15.48 17.71
C ARG A 156 -37.49 -15.57 18.59
N VAL A 157 -37.51 -16.52 19.52
CA VAL A 157 -36.36 -16.82 20.37
C VAL A 157 -35.24 -17.37 19.48
N CYS A 158 -34.10 -16.69 19.50
CA CYS A 158 -32.90 -17.17 18.81
C CYS A 158 -32.28 -18.34 19.58
N GLY A 159 -32.19 -19.53 19.01
CA GLY A 159 -31.57 -20.68 19.69
C GLY A 159 -30.04 -20.60 19.84
N LYS A 160 -29.40 -19.50 19.40
CA LYS A 160 -27.99 -19.22 19.69
C LYS A 160 -27.76 -18.25 20.86
N CYS A 161 -28.62 -17.25 21.03
CA CYS A 161 -28.43 -16.22 22.07
C CYS A 161 -29.57 -16.11 23.06
N GLY A 162 -30.62 -16.93 22.92
CA GLY A 162 -31.79 -16.96 23.79
C GLY A 162 -32.72 -15.74 23.70
N ARG A 163 -32.36 -14.70 22.94
CA ARG A 163 -33.15 -13.45 22.90
C ARG A 163 -34.21 -13.48 21.81
N THR A 164 -35.40 -12.99 22.12
CA THR A 164 -36.46 -12.71 21.13
C THR A 164 -36.02 -11.58 20.23
N ARG A 165 -35.70 -11.91 18.97
CA ARG A 165 -35.19 -10.97 17.98
C ARG A 165 -35.73 -11.32 16.61
N ARG A 166 -35.46 -10.44 15.65
CA ARG A 166 -35.73 -10.71 14.24
C ARG A 166 -34.89 -11.89 13.76
N ILE A 167 -35.55 -12.95 13.28
CA ILE A 167 -34.88 -14.15 12.77
C ILE A 167 -34.38 -13.93 11.34
N ALA A 168 -33.08 -14.14 11.14
CA ALA A 168 -32.42 -14.10 9.84
C ALA A 168 -32.44 -15.47 9.14
N ARG A 169 -32.40 -16.57 9.91
CA ARG A 169 -32.54 -17.94 9.40
C ARG A 169 -33.54 -18.72 10.26
N ARG A 170 -34.59 -19.24 9.63
CA ARG A 170 -35.59 -20.07 10.32
C ARG A 170 -35.04 -21.44 10.67
N ALA A 171 -35.59 -22.04 11.72
CA ALA A 171 -35.32 -23.41 12.10
C ALA A 171 -35.69 -24.37 10.95
N ARG A 172 -34.80 -25.32 10.66
CA ARG A 172 -34.99 -26.39 9.67
C ARG A 172 -34.00 -27.51 10.02
N ASP A 173 -34.42 -28.78 9.83
CA ASP A 173 -33.57 -29.97 9.95
C ASP A 173 -32.78 -30.01 11.28
N GLY A 174 -33.48 -29.83 12.40
CA GLY A 174 -32.88 -29.83 13.74
C GLY A 174 -32.07 -28.58 14.11
N GLN A 175 -31.86 -27.63 13.19
CA GLN A 175 -31.18 -26.37 13.50
C GLN A 175 -32.15 -25.32 14.04
N PRO A 176 -31.78 -24.53 15.07
CA PRO A 176 -32.67 -23.55 15.66
C PRO A 176 -32.82 -22.27 14.80
N ASP A 177 -33.84 -21.49 15.14
CA ASP A 177 -34.01 -20.11 14.67
C ASP A 177 -32.78 -19.27 15.07
N ILE A 178 -32.16 -18.54 14.12
CA ILE A 178 -31.00 -17.68 14.38
C ILE A 178 -31.33 -16.21 14.06
N CYS A 179 -31.13 -15.32 15.03
CA CYS A 179 -31.36 -13.88 14.82
C CYS A 179 -30.31 -13.21 13.92
N ASP A 180 -30.67 -12.09 13.32
CA ASP A 180 -29.82 -11.26 12.45
C ASP A 180 -28.43 -10.93 13.02
N SER A 181 -28.34 -10.65 14.32
CA SER A 181 -27.08 -10.38 15.01
C SER A 181 -26.21 -11.64 15.24
N CYS A 182 -26.84 -12.81 15.36
CA CYS A 182 -26.17 -14.08 15.64
C CYS A 182 -25.82 -14.85 14.37
N PHE A 183 -26.53 -14.55 13.28
CA PHE A 183 -26.34 -15.16 11.99
C PHE A 183 -25.04 -14.65 11.36
N ARG A 184 -24.04 -15.53 11.31
CA ARG A 184 -22.88 -15.37 10.43
C ARG A 184 -23.11 -16.28 9.24
N GLY A 185 -22.98 -15.75 8.02
CA GLY A 185 -23.13 -16.55 6.80
C GLY A 185 -22.18 -17.74 6.80
N HIS A 186 -22.53 -18.79 6.06
CA HIS A 186 -21.71 -19.99 5.95
C HIS A 186 -20.28 -19.65 5.50
N GLU A 187 -19.30 -20.25 6.17
CA GLU A 187 -17.90 -20.06 5.81
C GLU A 187 -17.54 -20.95 4.61
N ALA A 188 -16.99 -20.32 3.58
CA ALA A 188 -16.45 -21.00 2.41
C ALA A 188 -15.09 -20.38 2.05
N LEU A 189 -14.31 -21.09 1.25
CA LEU A 189 -13.10 -20.52 0.63
C LEU A 189 -13.54 -19.51 -0.42
N CYS A 190 -13.24 -18.24 -0.19
CA CYS A 190 -13.64 -17.20 -1.14
C CYS A 190 -12.92 -17.38 -2.48
N SER A 191 -13.67 -17.48 -3.59
CA SER A 191 -13.11 -17.68 -4.94
C SER A 191 -12.20 -16.55 -5.43
N ARG A 192 -12.18 -15.40 -4.75
CA ARG A 192 -11.33 -14.25 -5.08
C ARG A 192 -10.07 -14.12 -4.23
N CYS A 193 -10.14 -14.40 -2.93
CA CYS A 193 -9.01 -14.19 -2.01
C CYS A 193 -8.45 -15.48 -1.41
N GLY A 194 -9.05 -16.63 -1.69
CA GLY A 194 -8.64 -17.94 -1.18
C GLY A 194 -8.81 -18.14 0.32
N ARG A 195 -9.32 -17.15 1.08
CA ARG A 195 -9.46 -17.23 2.53
C ARG A 195 -10.82 -17.78 2.94
N ARG A 196 -10.84 -18.64 3.95
CA ARG A 196 -12.07 -19.16 4.57
C ARG A 196 -12.75 -18.05 5.37
N ARG A 197 -13.92 -17.64 4.91
CA ARG A 197 -14.69 -16.50 5.46
C ARG A 197 -16.18 -16.70 5.23
N PRO A 198 -17.06 -16.01 5.98
CA PRO A 198 -18.47 -15.91 5.65
C PRO A 198 -18.64 -15.38 4.21
N CYS A 199 -19.17 -16.21 3.33
CA CYS A 199 -19.33 -15.90 1.90
C CYS A 199 -20.81 -15.84 1.51
N ALA A 200 -21.13 -14.93 0.59
CA ALA A 200 -22.36 -15.05 -0.18
C ALA A 200 -22.24 -16.27 -1.09
N PHE A 201 -23.33 -17.02 -1.25
CA PHE A 201 -23.36 -18.26 -2.05
C PHE A 201 -22.30 -19.27 -1.60
N ALA A 202 -22.09 -19.43 -0.30
CA ALA A 202 -21.09 -20.32 0.28
C ALA A 202 -21.15 -21.77 -0.23
N SER A 203 -22.36 -22.25 -0.57
CA SER A 203 -22.62 -23.58 -1.13
C SER A 203 -22.64 -23.62 -2.67
N GLY A 204 -22.47 -22.48 -3.32
CA GLY A 204 -22.45 -22.37 -4.78
C GLY A 204 -21.02 -22.47 -5.35
N PRO A 205 -20.87 -22.49 -6.68
CA PRO A 205 -19.57 -22.65 -7.33
C PRO A 205 -18.65 -21.42 -7.16
N ASN A 206 -19.20 -20.26 -6.81
CA ASN A 206 -18.46 -19.00 -6.68
C ASN A 206 -18.76 -18.25 -5.37
N PRO A 207 -18.31 -18.79 -4.22
CA PRO A 207 -18.48 -18.14 -2.93
C PRO A 207 -17.61 -16.89 -2.83
N ILE A 208 -18.21 -15.73 -2.54
CA ILE A 208 -17.49 -14.46 -2.43
C ILE A 208 -17.69 -13.87 -1.04
N CYS A 209 -16.59 -13.58 -0.33
CA CYS A 209 -16.66 -12.92 0.97
C CYS A 209 -17.05 -11.44 0.82
N ALA A 210 -17.67 -10.85 1.84
CA ALA A 210 -18.11 -9.45 1.81
C ALA A 210 -16.99 -8.44 1.51
N GLY A 211 -15.73 -8.79 1.81
CA GLY A 211 -14.57 -7.96 1.47
C GLY A 211 -14.19 -8.00 -0.01
N CYS A 212 -14.49 -9.10 -0.72
CA CYS A 212 -14.20 -9.29 -2.14
C CYS A 212 -15.40 -9.04 -3.06
N ALA A 213 -16.60 -8.89 -2.48
CA ALA A 213 -17.81 -8.56 -3.21
C ALA A 213 -17.66 -7.19 -3.91
N PRO A 214 -18.00 -7.06 -5.20
CA PRO A 214 -17.97 -5.79 -5.90
C PRO A 214 -18.84 -4.76 -5.16
N ARG A 215 -18.28 -3.59 -4.88
CA ARG A 215 -19.04 -2.48 -4.30
C ARG A 215 -19.50 -1.56 -5.42
N ALA A 216 -20.78 -1.18 -5.39
CA ALA A 216 -21.30 -0.18 -6.31
C ALA A 216 -20.49 1.11 -6.19
N THR A 217 -20.01 1.64 -7.31
CA THR A 217 -19.30 2.90 -7.39
C THR A 217 -20.28 4.06 -7.61
N ALA A 218 -19.86 5.25 -7.20
CA ALA A 218 -20.55 6.49 -7.51
C ALA A 218 -19.50 7.61 -7.72
N THR A 219 -19.88 8.67 -8.44
CA THR A 219 -19.07 9.87 -8.59
C THR A 219 -18.90 10.54 -7.23
N CYS A 220 -17.66 10.68 -6.75
CA CYS A 220 -17.40 11.36 -5.48
C CYS A 220 -17.75 12.86 -5.55
N ALA A 221 -18.54 13.37 -4.62
CA ALA A 221 -18.94 14.78 -4.56
C ALA A 221 -17.75 15.75 -4.37
N HIS A 222 -16.62 15.31 -3.81
CA HIS A 222 -15.45 16.18 -3.57
C HIS A 222 -14.34 16.05 -4.61
N CYS A 223 -14.11 14.87 -5.20
CA CYS A 223 -12.98 14.67 -6.13
C CYS A 223 -13.40 14.20 -7.53
N GLY A 224 -14.69 14.03 -7.80
CA GLY A 224 -15.22 13.56 -9.09
C GLY A 224 -14.91 12.08 -9.43
N ALA A 225 -13.97 11.44 -8.74
CA ALA A 225 -13.55 10.08 -9.06
C ALA A 225 -14.67 9.05 -8.83
N GLN A 226 -14.77 8.07 -9.74
CA GLN A 226 -15.65 6.89 -9.61
C GLN A 226 -15.09 5.92 -8.57
N ARG A 227 -15.67 5.91 -7.38
CA ARG A 227 -15.23 5.04 -6.27
C ARG A 227 -16.43 4.55 -5.45
N PRO A 228 -16.31 3.43 -4.71
CA PRO A 228 -17.33 3.05 -3.75
C PRO A 228 -17.51 4.15 -2.67
N PRO A 229 -18.75 4.58 -2.38
CA PRO A 229 -18.98 5.60 -1.36
C PRO A 229 -18.73 5.04 0.05
N THR A 230 -17.93 5.76 0.83
CA THR A 230 -17.72 5.49 2.27
C THR A 230 -18.79 6.15 3.11
N ALA A 231 -19.18 7.37 2.74
CA ALA A 231 -20.24 8.14 3.38
C ALA A 231 -21.15 8.76 2.32
N ARG A 232 -22.34 9.19 2.74
CA ARG A 232 -23.24 10.03 1.94
C ARG A 232 -23.55 11.25 2.78
N TRP A 233 -23.05 12.40 2.35
CA TRP A 233 -23.29 13.70 2.96
C TRP A 233 -24.35 14.46 2.14
N PRO A 234 -24.89 15.60 2.62
CA PRO A 234 -25.89 16.37 1.88
C PRO A 234 -25.48 16.69 0.43
N GLU A 235 -24.20 16.98 0.20
CA GLU A 235 -23.59 17.24 -1.11
C GLU A 235 -23.45 16.01 -2.02
N GLY A 236 -23.62 14.80 -1.47
CA GLY A 236 -23.60 13.54 -2.24
C GLY A 236 -22.70 12.43 -1.68
N PRO A 237 -22.45 11.37 -2.46
CA PRO A 237 -21.59 10.27 -2.06
C PRO A 237 -20.11 10.70 -1.99
N VAL A 238 -19.41 10.29 -0.93
CA VAL A 238 -18.00 10.63 -0.69
C VAL A 238 -17.15 9.37 -0.60
N CYS A 239 -16.07 9.31 -1.37
CA CYS A 239 -15.12 8.19 -1.36
C CYS A 239 -14.22 8.16 -0.11
N ASP A 240 -13.63 7.01 0.25
CA ASP A 240 -12.81 6.88 1.47
C ASP A 240 -11.66 7.89 1.58
N PRO A 241 -10.89 8.20 0.51
CA PRO A 241 -9.86 9.24 0.57
C PRO A 241 -10.41 10.61 0.95
N CYS A 242 -11.48 11.07 0.29
CA CYS A 242 -12.10 12.38 0.59
C CYS A 242 -12.73 12.40 1.98
N TYR A 243 -13.42 11.33 2.36
CA TYR A 243 -13.98 11.16 3.70
C TYR A 243 -12.87 11.26 4.76
N THR A 244 -11.76 10.57 4.55
CA THR A 244 -10.61 10.57 5.47
C THR A 244 -9.92 11.93 5.51
N ALA A 245 -9.74 12.58 4.35
CA ALA A 245 -9.16 13.91 4.25
C ALA A 245 -9.99 14.94 5.02
N ALA A 246 -11.31 14.94 4.85
CA ALA A 246 -12.22 15.86 5.55
C ALA A 246 -12.28 15.61 7.07
N LEU A 247 -12.18 14.37 7.54
CA LEU A 247 -12.08 14.09 8.98
C LEU A 247 -10.72 14.49 9.58
N ARG A 248 -9.67 14.49 8.77
CA ARG A 248 -8.30 14.87 9.18
C ARG A 248 -7.93 16.32 8.90
N ARG A 249 -8.81 17.09 8.25
CA ARG A 249 -8.57 18.49 7.93
C ARG A 249 -8.47 19.30 9.22
N ARG A 250 -7.24 19.68 9.57
CA ARG A 250 -6.93 20.54 10.71
C ARG A 250 -6.46 21.89 10.20
N GLY A 251 -6.81 22.93 10.94
CA GLY A 251 -6.30 24.26 10.72
C GLY A 251 -6.82 25.21 11.78
N THR A 252 -6.38 26.45 11.69
CA THR A 252 -6.87 27.56 12.50
C THR A 252 -8.26 27.94 11.99
N CYS A 253 -9.27 27.91 12.85
CA CYS A 253 -10.63 28.33 12.48
C CYS A 253 -10.63 29.81 12.12
N ALA A 254 -11.23 30.18 10.99
CA ALA A 254 -11.33 31.57 10.55
C ALA A 254 -12.14 32.46 11.52
N THR A 255 -13.02 31.87 12.34
CA THR A 255 -13.90 32.60 13.27
C THR A 255 -13.35 32.65 14.69
N CYS A 256 -13.02 31.49 15.30
CA CYS A 256 -12.59 31.45 16.70
C CYS A 256 -11.07 31.32 16.89
N HIS A 257 -10.30 31.33 15.80
CA HIS A 257 -8.83 31.22 15.77
C HIS A 257 -8.22 30.01 16.51
N THR A 258 -9.05 29.08 16.98
CA THR A 258 -8.58 27.85 17.62
C THR A 258 -8.21 26.81 16.57
N ARG A 259 -7.09 26.11 16.77
CA ARG A 259 -6.68 24.99 15.91
C ARG A 259 -7.56 23.77 16.16
N ARG A 260 -8.49 23.49 15.23
CA ARG A 260 -9.47 22.40 15.34
C ARG A 260 -9.67 21.68 14.01
N ARG A 261 -10.60 20.72 13.97
CA ARG A 261 -11.08 20.16 12.70
C ARG A 261 -11.92 21.21 11.98
N LEU A 262 -11.62 21.43 10.71
CA LEU A 262 -12.37 22.35 9.86
C LEU A 262 -13.38 21.54 9.05
N VAL A 263 -14.63 21.99 9.03
CA VAL A 263 -15.74 21.25 8.43
C VAL A 263 -16.56 22.07 7.43
N HIS A 264 -16.45 23.40 7.45
CA HIS A 264 -17.23 24.29 6.60
C HIS A 264 -16.35 25.27 5.80
N PRO A 265 -16.60 25.48 4.50
CA PRO A 265 -17.52 24.69 3.66
C PRO A 265 -17.06 23.21 3.55
N PRO A 266 -17.96 22.26 3.23
CA PRO A 266 -17.60 20.84 3.16
C PRO A 266 -16.52 20.56 2.10
N GLY A 267 -15.57 19.70 2.45
CA GLY A 267 -14.49 19.28 1.55
C GLY A 267 -13.14 19.95 1.86
N PRO A 268 -12.21 20.00 0.88
CA PRO A 268 -10.83 20.45 1.12
C PRO A 268 -10.72 21.94 1.50
N ASN A 269 -11.72 22.73 1.10
CA ASN A 269 -11.78 24.18 1.31
C ASN A 269 -12.33 24.58 2.67
N ALA A 270 -12.48 23.64 3.61
CA ALA A 270 -12.99 23.94 4.94
C ALA A 270 -12.05 24.88 5.70
N THR A 271 -12.60 25.98 6.23
CA THR A 271 -11.91 27.05 6.98
C THR A 271 -12.51 27.29 8.38
N ILE A 272 -13.73 26.81 8.64
CA ILE A 272 -14.48 27.03 9.89
C ILE A 272 -14.70 25.70 10.63
N CYS A 273 -14.60 25.72 11.96
CA CYS A 273 -14.86 24.55 12.81
C CYS A 273 -16.36 24.24 12.97
N ALA A 274 -16.69 23.06 13.51
CA ALA A 274 -18.07 22.62 13.66
C ALA A 274 -18.90 23.55 14.55
N ASP A 275 -18.34 23.98 15.69
CA ASP A 275 -19.00 24.89 16.64
C ASP A 275 -19.36 26.23 15.97
N CYS A 276 -18.38 26.88 15.32
CA CYS A 276 -18.58 28.15 14.64
C CYS A 276 -19.49 28.05 13.41
N ALA A 277 -19.57 26.88 12.77
CA ALA A 277 -20.48 26.63 11.67
C ALA A 277 -21.90 26.22 12.13
N GLY A 278 -22.15 26.12 13.44
CA GLY A 278 -23.46 25.72 13.99
C GLY A 278 -23.84 24.27 13.68
N VAL A 279 -22.86 23.40 13.39
CA VAL A 279 -23.10 21.98 13.08
C VAL A 279 -22.65 21.08 14.23
N PRO A 280 -23.33 19.95 14.50
CA PRO A 280 -22.95 19.07 15.60
C PRO A 280 -21.51 18.54 15.45
N VAL A 281 -20.71 18.71 16.51
CA VAL A 281 -19.39 18.09 16.61
C VAL A 281 -19.55 16.57 16.52
N SER A 282 -18.80 15.96 15.62
CA SER A 282 -18.83 14.51 15.39
C SER A 282 -17.41 13.95 15.36
N HIS A 283 -17.29 12.66 15.66
CA HIS A 283 -16.01 11.94 15.62
C HIS A 283 -14.99 12.40 16.67
N THR A 284 -15.47 12.92 17.80
CA THR A 284 -14.66 13.20 18.99
C THR A 284 -14.14 11.91 19.61
N CYS A 285 -12.83 11.86 19.84
CA CYS A 285 -12.19 10.76 20.53
C CYS A 285 -12.60 10.75 22.01
N THR A 286 -13.06 9.60 22.53
CA THR A 286 -13.45 9.48 23.94
C THR A 286 -12.29 9.69 24.93
N ASP A 287 -11.06 9.44 24.50
CA ASP A 287 -9.89 9.51 25.39
C ASP A 287 -9.17 10.86 25.38
N CYS A 288 -8.92 11.45 24.20
CA CYS A 288 -8.15 12.69 24.07
C CYS A 288 -8.99 13.88 23.59
N GLY A 289 -10.29 13.71 23.34
CA GLY A 289 -11.17 14.78 22.88
C GLY A 289 -10.92 15.25 21.42
N ILE A 290 -9.90 14.75 20.72
CA ILE A 290 -9.61 15.20 19.36
C ILE A 290 -10.68 14.70 18.36
N GLU A 291 -11.09 15.57 17.44
CA GLU A 291 -12.06 15.25 16.38
C GLU A 291 -11.39 14.57 15.17
N ASP A 292 -11.26 13.25 15.12
CA ASP A 292 -10.58 12.54 14.04
C ASP A 292 -11.37 11.29 13.59
N LYS A 293 -11.04 10.74 12.43
CA LYS A 293 -11.58 9.45 11.97
C LYS A 293 -11.32 8.37 13.04
N ALA A 294 -12.40 7.99 13.73
CA ALA A 294 -12.38 6.93 14.72
C ALA A 294 -11.75 5.65 14.13
N TYR A 295 -10.84 5.06 14.89
CA TYR A 295 -10.22 3.77 14.58
C TYR A 295 -11.06 2.63 15.13
N GLU A 296 -11.39 2.68 16.43
CA GLU A 296 -12.23 1.69 17.11
C GLU A 296 -13.04 2.34 18.21
N ARG A 297 -14.30 1.91 18.42
CA ARG A 297 -15.14 2.31 19.57
C ARG A 297 -15.08 3.82 19.93
N ARG A 298 -15.16 4.71 18.93
CA ARG A 298 -15.04 6.18 19.08
C ARG A 298 -13.68 6.69 19.63
N ARG A 299 -12.60 5.94 19.45
CA ARG A 299 -11.22 6.35 19.76
C ARG A 299 -10.45 6.65 18.47
N CYS A 300 -9.62 7.69 18.49
CA CYS A 300 -8.69 7.99 17.39
C CYS A 300 -7.58 6.91 17.32
N ALA A 301 -6.86 6.84 16.19
CA ALA A 301 -5.80 5.86 16.02
C ALA A 301 -4.66 5.99 17.07
N PRO A 302 -4.17 7.20 17.44
CA PRO A 302 -3.19 7.36 18.52
C PRO A 302 -3.64 6.79 19.87
N CYS A 303 -4.87 7.09 20.31
CA CYS A 303 -5.38 6.58 21.60
C CYS A 303 -5.61 5.07 21.60
N ALA A 304 -6.12 4.53 20.48
CA ALA A 304 -6.22 3.08 20.29
C ALA A 304 -4.84 2.41 20.34
N LEU A 305 -3.82 3.04 19.76
CA LEU A 305 -2.43 2.57 19.81
C LEU A 305 -1.91 2.58 21.23
N LYS A 306 -1.99 3.70 21.96
CA LYS A 306 -1.56 3.79 23.38
C LYS A 306 -2.14 2.67 24.23
N ARG A 307 -3.45 2.42 24.12
CA ARG A 307 -4.14 1.38 24.87
C ARG A 307 -3.69 -0.03 24.48
N ARG A 308 -3.60 -0.32 23.18
CA ARG A 308 -3.21 -1.66 22.70
C ARG A 308 -1.75 -1.97 22.96
N THR A 309 -0.86 -0.98 22.84
CA THR A 309 0.55 -1.12 23.22
C THR A 309 0.66 -1.37 24.72
N ALA A 310 -0.05 -0.61 25.56
CA ALA A 310 -0.04 -0.84 27.01
C ALA A 310 -0.49 -2.27 27.35
N ALA A 311 -1.65 -2.70 26.83
CA ALA A 311 -2.16 -4.05 27.04
C ALA A 311 -1.23 -5.16 26.52
N ALA A 312 -0.42 -4.89 25.49
CA ALA A 312 0.54 -5.84 24.94
C ALA A 312 1.85 -5.91 25.76
N LEU A 313 2.23 -4.82 26.42
CA LEU A 313 3.48 -4.72 27.18
C LEU A 313 3.29 -4.85 28.70
N SER A 314 2.05 -4.87 29.19
CA SER A 314 1.75 -5.18 30.58
C SER A 314 2.15 -6.62 30.91
N GLY A 315 2.90 -6.79 31.99
CA GLY A 315 3.21 -8.10 32.57
C GLY A 315 2.00 -8.73 33.27
N PRO A 316 2.21 -9.87 33.95
CA PRO A 316 1.16 -10.54 34.74
C PRO A 316 0.56 -9.64 35.84
N ASP A 317 1.35 -8.68 36.33
CA ASP A 317 1.01 -7.65 37.31
C ASP A 317 0.18 -6.48 36.74
N GLY A 318 -0.14 -6.51 35.44
CA GLY A 318 -0.91 -5.49 34.74
C GLY A 318 -0.14 -4.21 34.41
N HIS A 319 1.13 -4.11 34.80
CA HIS A 319 1.97 -2.92 34.61
C HIS A 319 3.05 -3.16 33.55
N ILE A 320 3.47 -2.10 32.88
CA ILE A 320 4.58 -2.18 31.93
C ILE A 320 5.88 -2.19 32.74
N ARG A 321 6.73 -3.18 32.51
CA ARG A 321 8.04 -3.26 33.17
C ARG A 321 8.87 -2.00 32.88
N PRO A 322 9.58 -1.42 33.86
CA PRO A 322 10.33 -0.17 33.67
C PRO A 322 11.33 -0.19 32.51
N ASP A 323 11.99 -1.33 32.27
CA ASP A 323 12.94 -1.51 31.17
C ASP A 323 12.30 -1.44 29.78
N LEU A 324 10.99 -1.71 29.66
CA LEU A 324 10.25 -1.64 28.40
C LEU A 324 9.49 -0.32 28.20
N GLN A 325 9.53 0.59 29.17
CA GLN A 325 8.87 1.89 29.08
C GLN A 325 9.35 2.75 27.89
N PRO A 326 10.65 2.78 27.53
CA PRO A 326 11.11 3.46 26.32
C PRO A 326 10.47 2.92 25.04
N ILE A 327 10.22 1.61 24.96
CA ILE A 327 9.58 0.96 23.81
C ILE A 327 8.11 1.37 23.70
N TYR A 328 7.40 1.43 24.82
CA TYR A 328 6.03 1.94 24.87
C TYR A 328 5.97 3.37 24.32
N GLN A 329 6.86 4.26 24.77
CA GLN A 329 6.94 5.64 24.33
C GLN A 329 7.24 5.74 22.82
N ALA A 330 8.23 5.00 22.32
CA ALA A 330 8.62 5.03 20.91
C ALA A 330 7.51 4.51 19.97
N ILE A 331 6.82 3.43 20.34
CA ILE A 331 5.70 2.92 19.55
C ILE A 331 4.55 3.93 19.52
N THR A 332 4.25 4.58 20.65
CA THR A 332 3.08 5.47 20.77
C THR A 332 3.31 6.89 20.25
N ALA A 333 4.57 7.33 20.17
CA ALA A 333 4.96 8.63 19.61
C ALA A 333 4.99 8.68 18.07
N THR A 334 4.78 7.55 17.38
CA THR A 334 4.83 7.47 15.92
C THR A 334 3.81 8.38 15.23
N GLY A 335 4.24 9.07 14.16
CA GLY A 335 3.35 9.79 13.25
C GLY A 335 2.42 8.89 12.41
N ALA A 336 2.65 7.58 12.41
CA ALA A 336 1.91 6.60 11.61
C ALA A 336 1.17 5.55 12.48
N PRO A 337 0.21 5.95 13.33
CA PRO A 337 -0.37 5.07 14.35
C PRO A 337 -1.10 3.85 13.78
N ARG A 338 -1.71 3.96 12.60
CA ARG A 338 -2.38 2.82 11.94
C ARG A 338 -1.40 1.75 11.47
N THR A 339 -0.19 2.15 11.07
CA THR A 339 0.88 1.22 10.70
C THR A 339 1.38 0.47 11.93
N ALA A 340 1.61 1.18 13.03
CA ALA A 340 1.98 0.57 14.32
C ALA A 340 0.89 -0.38 14.86
N LEU A 341 -0.38 0.01 14.77
CA LEU A 341 -1.52 -0.86 15.12
C LEU A 341 -1.57 -2.13 14.27
N ASN A 342 -1.30 -2.01 12.96
CA ASN A 342 -1.23 -3.18 12.08
C ASN A 342 -0.03 -4.08 12.40
N TRP A 343 1.12 -3.50 12.76
CA TRP A 343 2.32 -4.21 13.18
C TRP A 343 2.09 -4.97 14.50
N LEU A 344 1.51 -4.31 15.51
CA LEU A 344 1.14 -4.95 16.79
C LEU A 344 0.22 -6.16 16.59
N ARG A 345 -0.70 -6.08 15.63
CA ARG A 345 -1.67 -7.17 15.39
C ARG A 345 -1.08 -8.36 14.65
N ASN A 346 -0.19 -8.13 13.67
CA ASN A 346 0.15 -9.16 12.67
C ASN A 346 1.64 -9.53 12.62
N SER A 347 2.52 -8.83 13.34
CA SER A 347 3.97 -9.04 13.22
C SER A 347 4.48 -10.08 14.22
N ALA A 348 5.41 -10.92 13.77
CA ALA A 348 6.15 -11.80 14.65
C ALA A 348 7.05 -11.03 15.63
N GLY A 349 7.48 -9.81 15.28
CA GLY A 349 8.25 -8.94 16.16
C GLY A 349 7.44 -8.44 17.35
N ALA A 350 6.16 -8.10 17.14
CA ALA A 350 5.26 -7.76 18.23
C ALA A 350 4.98 -8.97 19.14
N ALA A 351 4.82 -10.17 18.56
CA ALA A 351 4.64 -11.40 19.35
C ALA A 351 5.87 -11.67 20.25
N LEU A 352 7.08 -11.52 19.71
CA LEU A 352 8.32 -11.68 20.50
C LEU A 352 8.45 -10.59 21.57
N LEU A 353 8.06 -9.35 21.28
CA LEU A 353 8.03 -8.27 22.27
C LEU A 353 7.04 -8.56 23.41
N ILE A 354 5.88 -9.15 23.12
CA ILE A 354 4.91 -9.57 24.13
C ILE A 354 5.48 -10.71 24.99
N GLN A 355 6.20 -11.67 24.40
CA GLN A 355 6.88 -12.73 25.15
C GLN A 355 7.97 -12.18 26.08
N MET A 356 8.68 -11.13 25.67
CA MET A 356 9.63 -10.43 26.54
C MET A 356 8.92 -9.68 27.67
N ALA A 357 7.81 -8.99 27.36
CA ALA A 357 7.00 -8.30 28.36
C ALA A 357 6.44 -9.25 29.43
N SER A 358 6.03 -10.47 29.04
CA SER A 358 5.56 -11.50 29.96
C SER A 358 6.67 -12.26 30.70
N GLY A 359 7.94 -11.99 30.40
CA GLY A 359 9.09 -12.70 30.98
C GLY A 359 9.36 -14.10 30.40
N ALA A 360 8.66 -14.50 29.32
CA ALA A 360 8.87 -15.80 28.67
C ALA A 360 10.16 -15.85 27.84
N VAL A 361 10.68 -14.69 27.43
CA VAL A 361 11.97 -14.52 26.76
C VAL A 361 12.73 -13.41 27.49
N GLU A 362 13.97 -13.64 27.87
CA GLU A 362 14.80 -12.62 28.51
C GLU A 362 15.09 -11.45 27.56
N THR A 363 15.10 -10.22 28.09
CA THR A 363 15.47 -9.02 27.34
C THR A 363 17.01 -8.91 27.22
N THR A 364 17.64 -9.84 26.51
CA THR A 364 19.10 -9.90 26.32
C THR A 364 19.48 -10.11 24.85
N HIS A 365 20.73 -9.77 24.49
CA HIS A 365 21.26 -10.04 23.14
C HIS A 365 21.30 -11.54 22.84
N GLN A 366 21.67 -12.34 23.83
CA GLN A 366 21.82 -13.80 23.76
C GLN A 366 20.48 -14.49 23.51
N ALA A 367 19.43 -14.10 24.22
CA ALA A 367 18.08 -14.63 23.99
C ALA A 367 17.59 -14.35 22.57
N LEU A 368 17.89 -13.17 22.04
CA LEU A 368 17.58 -12.81 20.65
C LEU A 368 18.44 -13.58 19.62
N ASP A 369 19.70 -13.90 19.95
CA ASP A 369 20.60 -14.67 19.08
C ASP A 369 20.14 -16.13 18.96
N ALA A 370 19.64 -16.72 20.05
CA ALA A 370 19.11 -18.08 20.09
C ALA A 370 17.73 -18.22 19.43
N HIS A 371 17.07 -17.11 19.07
CA HIS A 371 15.71 -17.14 18.57
C HIS A 371 15.62 -17.81 17.17
N PRO A 372 14.68 -18.75 16.92
CA PRO A 372 14.59 -19.51 15.66
C PRO A 372 14.35 -18.68 14.39
N ARG A 373 13.95 -17.41 14.55
CA ARG A 373 13.71 -16.47 13.45
C ARG A 373 14.67 -15.28 13.55
N PRO A 374 15.88 -15.36 12.95
CA PRO A 374 16.92 -14.35 13.09
C PRO A 374 16.51 -12.97 12.57
N ALA A 375 15.73 -12.90 11.47
CA ALA A 375 15.27 -11.62 10.93
C ALA A 375 14.29 -10.89 11.86
N VAL A 376 13.42 -11.63 12.54
CA VAL A 376 12.47 -11.07 13.51
C VAL A 376 13.21 -10.58 14.76
N ALA A 377 14.12 -11.41 15.28
CA ALA A 377 14.94 -11.07 16.42
C ALA A 377 15.87 -9.88 16.13
N GLY A 378 16.49 -9.83 14.95
CA GLY A 378 17.33 -8.71 14.52
C GLY A 378 16.56 -7.38 14.41
N TYR A 379 15.32 -7.40 13.91
CA TYR A 379 14.45 -6.22 13.92
C TYR A 379 14.16 -5.77 15.36
N LEU A 380 13.73 -6.70 16.23
CA LEU A 380 13.37 -6.35 17.60
C LEU A 380 14.60 -5.88 18.39
N ARG A 381 15.77 -6.50 18.18
CA ARG A 381 17.03 -6.04 18.77
C ARG A 381 17.33 -4.61 18.36
N ALA A 382 17.16 -4.27 17.08
CA ALA A 382 17.36 -2.91 16.63
C ALA A 382 16.39 -1.93 17.30
N VAL A 383 15.13 -2.32 17.53
CA VAL A 383 14.17 -1.53 18.33
C VAL A 383 14.69 -1.34 19.77
N LEU A 384 15.11 -2.42 20.43
CA LEU A 384 15.58 -2.37 21.82
C LEU A 384 16.85 -1.51 21.98
N VAL A 385 17.83 -1.69 21.09
CA VAL A 385 19.07 -0.90 21.08
C VAL A 385 18.80 0.57 20.76
N ALA A 386 17.94 0.86 19.77
CA ALA A 386 17.61 2.24 19.42
C ALA A 386 16.95 3.02 20.56
N ASN A 387 16.24 2.32 21.45
CA ASN A 387 15.56 2.90 22.61
C ASN A 387 16.36 2.70 23.92
N ASN A 388 17.64 2.35 23.83
CA ASN A 388 18.55 2.16 24.97
C ASN A 388 18.09 1.11 26.01
N VAL A 389 17.25 0.15 25.60
CA VAL A 389 16.86 -1.00 26.43
C VAL A 389 17.94 -2.07 26.42
N LEU A 390 18.61 -2.23 25.27
CA LEU A 390 19.81 -3.05 25.13
C LEU A 390 21.01 -2.16 24.82
N PRO A 391 22.21 -2.51 25.30
CA PRO A 391 23.43 -1.76 24.98
C PRO A 391 23.72 -1.81 23.48
N GLN A 392 24.47 -0.82 22.98
CA GLN A 392 24.91 -0.87 21.60
C GLN A 392 25.85 -2.07 21.36
N ARG A 393 25.59 -2.80 20.28
CA ARG A 393 26.39 -3.95 19.83
C ARG A 393 26.62 -3.83 18.32
N ASP A 394 27.84 -4.09 17.88
CA ASP A 394 28.10 -4.26 16.45
C ASP A 394 27.55 -5.61 15.98
N GLU A 395 26.32 -5.58 15.46
CA GLU A 395 25.63 -6.75 14.92
C GLU A 395 26.40 -7.42 13.77
N GLN A 396 27.19 -6.67 12.98
CA GLN A 396 27.96 -7.25 11.88
C GLN A 396 29.19 -7.98 12.41
N LEU A 397 29.88 -7.42 13.40
CA LEU A 397 30.99 -8.10 14.08
C LEU A 397 30.49 -9.38 14.76
N SER A 398 29.41 -9.28 15.55
CA SER A 398 28.81 -10.44 16.21
C SER A 398 28.38 -11.53 15.22
N ALA A 399 27.73 -11.16 14.12
CA ALA A 399 27.34 -12.11 13.09
C ALA A 399 28.56 -12.78 12.43
N THR A 400 29.68 -12.06 12.32
CA THR A 400 30.94 -12.57 11.81
C THR A 400 31.58 -13.56 12.78
N GLU A 401 31.57 -13.26 14.07
CA GLU A 401 32.08 -14.16 15.12
C GLU A 401 31.27 -15.47 15.17
N GLN A 402 29.93 -15.40 15.17
CA GLN A 402 29.06 -16.58 15.11
C GLN A 402 29.23 -17.40 13.82
N LEU A 403 29.44 -16.72 12.69
CA LEU A 403 29.77 -17.38 11.44
C LEU A 403 31.10 -18.12 11.55
N LEU A 404 32.15 -17.46 12.05
CA LEU A 404 33.46 -18.08 12.22
C LEU A 404 33.37 -19.34 13.07
N THR A 405 32.66 -19.29 14.21
CA THR A 405 32.43 -20.47 15.04
C THR A 405 31.82 -21.62 14.23
N ARG A 406 30.76 -21.37 13.44
CA ARG A 406 30.14 -22.40 12.59
C ARG A 406 31.07 -22.92 11.51
N THR A 407 31.82 -22.05 10.84
CA THR A 407 32.80 -22.45 9.83
C THR A 407 33.86 -23.35 10.42
N LEU A 408 34.41 -23.00 11.59
CA LEU A 408 35.42 -23.83 12.27
C LEU A 408 34.87 -25.20 12.68
N THR A 409 33.62 -25.27 13.16
CA THR A 409 32.98 -26.55 13.50
C THR A 409 32.80 -27.45 12.28
N SER A 410 32.62 -26.87 11.08
CA SER A 410 32.47 -27.63 9.83
C SER A 410 33.76 -28.19 9.25
N ILE A 411 34.93 -27.69 9.69
CA ILE A 411 36.24 -28.16 9.21
C ILE A 411 36.62 -29.44 9.96
N THR A 412 36.71 -30.57 9.25
CA THR A 412 37.00 -31.89 9.85
C THR A 412 38.46 -32.06 10.28
N ARG A 413 39.41 -31.50 9.51
CA ARG A 413 40.85 -31.63 9.76
C ARG A 413 41.33 -30.64 10.83
N ASP A 414 41.94 -31.14 11.89
CA ASP A 414 42.39 -30.34 13.03
C ASP A 414 43.50 -29.34 12.68
N SER A 415 44.44 -29.72 11.80
CA SER A 415 45.50 -28.84 11.29
C SER A 415 44.92 -27.59 10.64
N ASP A 416 43.94 -27.80 9.77
CA ASP A 416 43.31 -26.76 8.95
C ASP A 416 42.40 -25.89 9.80
N ARG A 417 41.67 -26.50 10.74
CA ARG A 417 40.85 -25.78 11.71
C ARG A 417 41.71 -24.81 12.53
N ARG A 418 42.87 -25.25 13.03
CA ARG A 418 43.81 -24.39 13.77
C ARG A 418 44.33 -23.26 12.90
N LEU A 419 44.71 -23.55 11.66
CA LEU A 419 45.26 -22.56 10.74
C LEU A 419 44.22 -21.48 10.37
N ILE A 420 43.00 -21.89 10.01
CA ILE A 420 41.89 -20.99 9.72
C ILE A 420 41.48 -20.19 10.96
N HIS A 421 41.46 -20.81 12.15
CA HIS A 421 41.19 -20.10 13.39
C HIS A 421 42.21 -18.99 13.65
N SER A 422 43.51 -19.29 13.50
CA SER A 422 44.59 -18.31 13.65
C SER A 422 44.48 -17.17 12.63
N TYR A 423 44.31 -17.47 11.34
CA TYR A 423 44.12 -16.47 10.31
C TYR A 423 42.90 -15.58 10.57
N ALA A 424 41.75 -16.19 10.84
CA ALA A 424 40.51 -15.48 11.06
C ALA A 424 40.59 -14.59 12.31
N THR A 425 41.23 -15.06 13.39
CA THR A 425 41.36 -14.29 14.64
C THR A 425 42.34 -13.13 14.50
N TRP A 426 43.56 -13.41 14.03
CA TRP A 426 44.66 -12.46 14.05
C TRP A 426 44.66 -11.48 12.87
N GLN A 427 44.14 -11.90 11.71
CA GLN A 427 44.10 -11.06 10.52
C GLN A 427 42.71 -10.48 10.29
N VAL A 428 41.69 -11.33 10.17
CA VAL A 428 40.34 -10.88 9.76
C VAL A 428 39.63 -10.15 10.90
N LEU A 429 39.43 -10.80 12.06
CA LEU A 429 38.73 -10.22 13.20
C LEU A 429 39.49 -9.04 13.82
N ARG A 430 40.82 -9.10 13.91
CA ARG A 430 41.63 -7.95 14.37
C ARG A 430 41.38 -6.71 13.52
N ARG A 431 41.46 -6.81 12.19
CA ARG A 431 41.17 -5.69 11.28
C ARG A 431 39.73 -5.19 11.45
N LEU A 432 38.78 -6.11 11.60
CA LEU A 432 37.37 -5.75 11.84
C LEU A 432 37.17 -4.99 13.15
N ARG A 433 37.75 -5.48 14.26
CA ARG A 433 37.67 -4.85 15.58
C ARG A 433 38.32 -3.46 15.59
N VAL A 434 39.51 -3.33 14.98
CA VAL A 434 40.19 -2.02 14.81
C VAL A 434 39.36 -1.06 13.96
N THR A 435 38.63 -1.57 12.96
CA THR A 435 37.77 -0.71 12.14
C THR A 435 36.46 -0.35 12.87
N ALA A 436 35.95 -1.26 13.71
CA ALA A 436 34.76 -1.03 14.53
C ALA A 436 35.00 0.03 15.61
N THR A 437 36.19 0.08 16.21
CA THR A 437 36.55 1.09 17.23
C THR A 437 36.73 2.50 16.65
N ARG A 438 37.11 2.63 15.37
CA ARG A 438 37.24 3.93 14.66
C ARG A 438 35.91 4.44 14.09
N GLY A 439 34.80 4.07 14.72
CA GLY A 439 33.46 4.04 14.12
C GLY A 439 32.94 5.38 13.61
N ASP A 440 32.66 5.44 12.29
CA ASP A 440 31.71 6.42 11.71
C ASP A 440 31.16 6.00 10.32
N ARG A 441 31.32 4.72 9.92
CA ARG A 441 30.99 4.25 8.56
C ARG A 441 30.08 3.01 8.60
N PRO A 442 28.89 3.02 7.98
CA PRO A 442 28.12 1.81 7.77
C PRO A 442 28.89 0.88 6.83
N ARG A 443 29.28 -0.31 7.31
CA ARG A 443 30.11 -1.23 6.55
C ARG A 443 29.61 -2.68 6.65
N THR A 444 29.70 -3.38 5.53
CA THR A 444 29.36 -4.80 5.37
C THR A 444 30.54 -5.69 5.73
N TYR A 445 30.91 -5.71 7.01
CA TYR A 445 32.04 -6.49 7.52
C TYR A 445 31.85 -7.99 7.36
N THR A 446 30.63 -8.51 7.57
CA THR A 446 30.34 -9.95 7.51
C THR A 446 30.52 -10.53 6.12
N HIS A 447 30.14 -9.79 5.07
CA HIS A 447 30.39 -10.22 3.69
C HIS A 447 31.89 -10.23 3.38
N HIS A 448 32.62 -9.19 3.78
CA HIS A 448 34.06 -9.12 3.57
C HIS A 448 34.82 -10.26 4.28
N ALA A 449 34.45 -10.57 5.52
CA ALA A 449 35.00 -11.68 6.28
C ALA A 449 34.74 -13.02 5.57
N ARG A 450 33.50 -13.26 5.11
CA ARG A 450 33.15 -14.44 4.29
C ARG A 450 34.00 -14.56 3.04
N THR A 451 34.16 -13.45 2.31
CA THR A 451 34.95 -13.44 1.07
C THR A 451 36.44 -13.65 1.30
N ASN A 452 36.94 -13.54 2.53
CA ASN A 452 38.35 -13.80 2.86
C ASN A 452 38.55 -15.18 3.51
N ILE A 453 37.61 -15.63 4.34
CA ILE A 453 37.71 -16.91 5.06
C ILE A 453 37.31 -18.09 4.15
N ASN A 454 36.22 -17.98 3.38
CA ASN A 454 35.76 -19.10 2.56
C ASN A 454 36.80 -19.54 1.52
N PRO A 455 37.44 -18.62 0.74
CA PRO A 455 38.46 -19.04 -0.21
C PRO A 455 39.68 -19.71 0.44
N ALA A 456 40.00 -19.36 1.69
CA ALA A 456 41.07 -20.04 2.44
C ALA A 456 40.67 -21.47 2.79
N VAL A 457 39.44 -21.69 3.27
CA VAL A 457 38.89 -23.03 3.51
C VAL A 457 38.82 -23.84 2.22
N ASP A 458 38.33 -23.22 1.14
CA ASP A 458 38.21 -23.85 -0.18
C ASP A 458 39.58 -24.26 -0.74
N LEU A 459 40.62 -23.42 -0.57
CA LEU A 459 41.99 -23.75 -0.95
C LEU A 459 42.51 -24.94 -0.13
N LEU A 460 42.34 -24.92 1.18
CA LEU A 460 42.82 -26.01 2.03
C LEU A 460 42.14 -27.35 1.71
N ASN A 461 40.86 -27.33 1.33
CA ASN A 461 40.16 -28.53 0.82
C ASN A 461 40.71 -28.97 -0.53
N TRP A 462 40.91 -28.03 -1.46
CA TRP A 462 41.51 -28.33 -2.76
C TRP A 462 42.91 -28.95 -2.63
N LEU A 463 43.76 -28.43 -1.74
CA LEU A 463 45.08 -29.00 -1.47
C LEU A 463 44.99 -30.43 -0.93
N ALA A 464 44.01 -30.70 -0.06
CA ALA A 464 43.75 -32.05 0.45
C ALA A 464 43.36 -33.02 -0.65
N ASP A 465 42.46 -32.60 -1.54
CA ASP A 465 41.98 -33.39 -2.67
C ASP A 465 43.13 -33.73 -3.65
N HIS A 466 44.14 -32.85 -3.73
CA HIS A 466 45.35 -33.05 -4.55
C HIS A 466 46.52 -33.66 -3.75
N GLN A 467 46.24 -34.19 -2.55
CA GLN A 467 47.21 -34.87 -1.68
C GLN A 467 48.46 -34.03 -1.36
N THR A 468 48.32 -32.70 -1.31
CA THR A 468 49.37 -31.76 -0.95
C THR A 468 49.02 -31.01 0.33
N THR A 469 49.97 -30.24 0.86
CA THR A 469 49.80 -29.44 2.07
C THR A 469 50.26 -28.02 1.80
N LEU A 470 49.78 -27.06 2.60
CA LEU A 470 50.13 -25.65 2.43
C LEU A 470 51.65 -25.39 2.47
N ALA A 471 52.38 -26.15 3.29
CA ALA A 471 53.83 -26.06 3.41
C ALA A 471 54.59 -26.50 2.15
N HIS A 472 54.02 -27.44 1.38
CA HIS A 472 54.62 -27.98 0.17
C HIS A 472 54.01 -27.38 -1.11
N THR A 473 53.12 -26.40 -0.98
CA THR A 473 52.45 -25.76 -2.11
C THR A 473 53.38 -24.78 -2.81
N GLY A 474 53.48 -24.87 -4.14
CA GLY A 474 54.24 -23.95 -4.99
C GLY A 474 53.36 -23.01 -5.82
N GLN A 475 53.99 -22.16 -6.64
CA GLN A 475 53.29 -21.24 -7.55
C GLN A 475 52.39 -21.98 -8.55
N ALA A 476 52.87 -23.11 -9.11
CA ALA A 476 52.13 -23.90 -10.08
C ALA A 476 50.81 -24.49 -9.50
N ASP A 477 50.83 -24.92 -8.24
CA ASP A 477 49.64 -25.44 -7.56
C ASP A 477 48.59 -24.34 -7.38
N ILE A 478 49.03 -23.14 -6.99
CA ILE A 478 48.13 -22.00 -6.82
C ILE A 478 47.59 -21.51 -8.17
N ASP A 479 48.41 -21.50 -9.22
CA ASP A 479 47.94 -21.14 -10.56
C ASP A 479 46.88 -22.13 -11.06
N ASN A 480 47.06 -23.44 -10.82
CA ASN A 480 46.06 -24.47 -11.09
C ASN A 480 44.78 -24.27 -10.27
N TYR A 481 44.90 -23.95 -8.98
CA TYR A 481 43.75 -23.59 -8.14
C TYR A 481 43.01 -22.36 -8.71
N LEU A 482 43.73 -21.34 -9.16
CA LEU A 482 43.16 -20.09 -9.69
C LEU A 482 42.57 -20.24 -11.10
N ALA A 483 43.03 -21.20 -11.89
CA ALA A 483 42.48 -21.52 -13.21
C ALA A 483 41.04 -22.08 -13.15
N GLY A 484 40.63 -22.65 -12.01
CA GLY A 484 39.27 -23.11 -11.78
C GLY A 484 38.26 -21.98 -11.57
N GLN A 485 36.96 -22.28 -11.78
CA GLN A 485 35.87 -21.37 -11.40
C GLN A 485 35.59 -21.45 -9.89
N PRO A 486 35.15 -20.37 -9.20
CA PRO A 486 34.83 -19.02 -9.69
C PRO A 486 35.92 -17.95 -9.43
N PRO A 487 35.82 -16.73 -10.03
CA PRO A 487 36.79 -15.63 -9.84
C PRO A 487 37.01 -15.16 -8.40
N SER A 488 36.16 -15.56 -7.45
CA SER A 488 36.38 -15.28 -6.02
C SER A 488 37.59 -16.01 -5.45
N ARG A 489 38.12 -17.03 -6.12
CA ARG A 489 39.37 -17.73 -5.70
C ARG A 489 40.55 -16.78 -5.54
N TYR A 490 40.64 -15.72 -6.35
CA TYR A 490 41.67 -14.67 -6.22
C TYR A 490 41.66 -13.94 -4.87
N ARG A 491 40.59 -14.04 -4.08
CA ARG A 491 40.52 -13.48 -2.72
C ARG A 491 41.39 -14.24 -1.71
N VAL A 492 41.84 -15.46 -2.05
CA VAL A 492 42.76 -16.26 -1.23
C VAL A 492 44.11 -15.57 -0.99
N ARG A 493 44.44 -14.55 -1.79
CA ARG A 493 45.66 -13.76 -1.66
C ARG A 493 45.91 -13.24 -0.24
N ASP A 494 44.88 -12.74 0.46
CA ASP A 494 45.04 -12.21 1.83
C ASP A 494 45.46 -13.31 2.82
N PHE A 495 44.97 -14.54 2.61
CA PHE A 495 45.36 -15.71 3.39
C PHE A 495 46.77 -16.17 3.07
N LEU A 496 47.15 -16.28 1.79
CA LEU A 496 48.48 -16.73 1.39
C LEU A 496 49.58 -15.72 1.78
N GLN A 497 49.30 -14.42 1.69
CA GLN A 497 50.22 -13.39 2.20
C GLN A 497 50.43 -13.50 3.71
N TRP A 498 49.36 -13.75 4.46
CA TRP A 498 49.45 -13.99 5.90
C TRP A 498 50.20 -15.30 6.22
N ALA A 499 49.92 -16.37 5.48
CA ALA A 499 50.54 -17.68 5.66
C ALA A 499 52.04 -17.63 5.36
N ALA A 500 52.44 -16.96 4.28
CA ALA A 500 53.84 -16.77 3.93
C ALA A 500 54.59 -15.93 4.98
N ALA A 501 53.99 -14.84 5.46
CA ALA A 501 54.56 -14.03 6.54
C ALA A 501 54.69 -14.81 7.87
N GLY A 502 53.83 -15.80 8.10
CA GLY A 502 53.89 -16.69 9.27
C GLY A 502 54.74 -17.95 9.07
N GLY A 503 55.42 -18.12 7.93
CA GLY A 503 56.23 -19.30 7.63
C GLY A 503 55.44 -20.59 7.36
N HIS A 504 54.14 -20.50 7.08
CA HIS A 504 53.28 -21.65 6.77
C HIS A 504 53.34 -22.09 5.30
N THR A 505 53.89 -21.25 4.43
CA THR A 505 54.14 -21.51 2.99
C THR A 505 55.24 -20.57 2.48
N GLY A 506 55.79 -20.86 1.30
CA GLY A 506 56.73 -19.95 0.62
C GLY A 506 56.03 -18.68 0.08
N PRO A 507 56.78 -17.67 -0.40
CA PRO A 507 56.18 -16.50 -1.04
C PRO A 507 55.51 -16.89 -2.37
N ILE A 508 54.21 -16.62 -2.50
CA ILE A 508 53.40 -16.91 -3.70
C ILE A 508 52.84 -15.60 -4.26
N THR A 509 52.93 -15.44 -5.58
CA THR A 509 52.44 -14.26 -6.29
C THR A 509 51.03 -14.49 -6.82
N ILE A 510 50.09 -13.60 -6.50
CA ILE A 510 48.73 -13.63 -7.05
C ILE A 510 48.42 -12.29 -7.71
N ALA A 511 48.12 -12.32 -9.01
CA ALA A 511 47.72 -11.15 -9.77
C ALA A 511 46.45 -10.51 -9.18
N THR A 512 46.39 -9.18 -9.22
CA THR A 512 45.15 -8.46 -8.89
C THR A 512 44.29 -8.42 -10.15
N PRO A 513 43.09 -9.03 -10.17
CA PRO A 513 42.20 -8.87 -11.32
C PRO A 513 41.89 -7.39 -11.52
N GLY A 514 42.14 -6.89 -12.74
CA GLY A 514 41.76 -5.53 -13.12
C GLY A 514 40.25 -5.31 -12.95
N ARG A 515 39.84 -4.15 -12.44
CA ARG A 515 38.43 -3.78 -12.37
C ARG A 515 38.10 -2.89 -13.56
N ASN A 516 37.27 -3.37 -14.49
CA ASN A 516 36.62 -2.50 -15.47
C ASN A 516 35.31 -1.97 -14.84
N PRO A 517 35.24 -0.69 -14.42
CA PRO A 517 34.09 -0.20 -13.70
C PRO A 517 32.97 0.28 -14.66
N GLY A 518 33.08 0.06 -15.97
CA GLY A 518 32.08 0.44 -16.99
C GLY A 518 32.13 1.91 -17.44
N PRO A 519 31.19 2.39 -18.27
CA PRO A 519 31.14 3.80 -18.69
C PRO A 519 30.53 4.71 -17.60
N ALA A 520 30.91 5.99 -17.62
CA ALA A 520 30.27 7.03 -16.83
C ALA A 520 28.90 7.40 -17.42
N THR A 521 28.03 8.04 -16.62
CA THR A 521 26.81 8.66 -17.17
C THR A 521 27.19 9.83 -18.07
N ASP A 522 26.47 9.97 -19.18
CA ASP A 522 26.62 11.09 -20.10
C ASP A 522 26.37 12.45 -19.41
N HIS A 523 27.04 13.50 -19.90
CA HIS A 523 27.01 14.82 -19.28
C HIS A 523 25.61 15.44 -19.28
N ASP A 524 24.94 15.42 -20.44
CA ASP A 524 23.61 16.02 -20.61
C ASP A 524 22.57 15.20 -19.84
N GLN A 525 22.69 13.87 -19.90
CA GLN A 525 21.85 12.99 -19.09
C GLN A 525 22.01 13.27 -17.60
N ARG A 526 23.24 13.51 -17.11
CA ARG A 526 23.50 13.84 -15.70
C ARG A 526 22.83 15.15 -15.31
N TRP A 527 22.97 16.21 -16.12
CA TRP A 527 22.37 17.51 -15.83
C TRP A 527 20.86 17.50 -15.89
N ALA A 528 20.27 16.79 -16.85
CA ALA A 528 18.82 16.58 -16.90
C ALA A 528 18.29 15.88 -15.63
N GLN A 529 19.03 14.89 -15.12
CA GLN A 529 18.68 14.23 -13.85
C GLN A 529 18.81 15.17 -12.65
N ILE A 530 19.86 16.00 -12.59
CA ILE A 530 20.04 17.01 -11.53
C ILE A 530 18.88 18.00 -11.55
N ALA A 531 18.58 18.61 -12.70
CA ALA A 531 17.49 19.57 -12.84
C ALA A 531 16.15 18.97 -12.39
N ARG A 532 15.86 17.73 -12.80
CA ARG A 532 14.67 17.01 -12.35
C ARG A 532 14.65 16.82 -10.84
N LEU A 533 15.73 16.37 -10.21
CA LEU A 533 15.78 16.21 -8.75
C LEU A 533 15.61 17.52 -7.98
N LEU A 534 16.14 18.62 -8.52
CA LEU A 534 16.07 19.92 -7.88
C LEU A 534 14.68 20.56 -7.99
N HIS A 535 13.92 20.29 -9.05
CA HIS A 535 12.66 21.03 -9.33
C HIS A 535 11.38 20.19 -9.34
N ASP A 536 11.43 18.86 -9.55
CA ASP A 536 10.24 18.00 -9.62
C ASP A 536 9.73 17.63 -8.21
N ASP A 537 8.63 18.26 -7.78
CA ASP A 537 8.00 18.05 -6.47
C ASP A 537 7.19 16.74 -6.37
N THR A 538 7.03 16.03 -7.48
CA THR A 538 6.39 14.70 -7.50
C THR A 538 7.33 13.61 -6.98
N ILE A 539 8.64 13.86 -6.97
CA ILE A 539 9.66 12.96 -6.44
C ILE A 539 9.76 13.12 -4.93
N GLU A 540 9.82 12.00 -4.20
CA GLU A 540 9.98 12.01 -2.74
C GLU A 540 11.24 12.79 -2.35
N LEU A 541 11.08 13.75 -1.42
CA LEU A 541 12.13 14.68 -0.98
C LEU A 541 13.44 13.98 -0.60
N THR A 542 13.35 12.83 0.07
CA THR A 542 14.50 11.99 0.41
C THR A 542 15.34 11.59 -0.81
N ASP A 543 14.68 11.20 -1.91
CA ASP A 543 15.39 10.78 -3.14
C ASP A 543 15.94 11.99 -3.90
N ARG A 544 15.24 13.13 -3.87
CA ARG A 544 15.71 14.40 -4.44
C ARG A 544 17.02 14.84 -3.82
N VAL A 545 17.08 14.93 -2.49
CA VAL A 545 18.30 15.32 -1.76
C VAL A 545 19.41 14.28 -1.99
N ALA A 546 19.13 12.99 -1.77
CA ALA A 546 20.15 11.95 -1.90
C ALA A 546 20.70 11.81 -3.33
N GLY A 547 19.83 11.90 -4.35
CA GLY A 547 20.24 11.90 -5.75
C GLY A 547 21.09 13.13 -6.11
N SER A 548 20.74 14.30 -5.58
CA SER A 548 21.50 15.54 -5.81
C SER A 548 22.89 15.45 -5.19
N LEU A 549 23.01 14.95 -3.96
CA LEU A 549 24.30 14.75 -3.30
C LEU A 549 25.20 13.75 -4.06
N LEU A 550 24.60 12.71 -4.64
CA LEU A 550 25.30 11.76 -5.49
C LEU A 550 25.77 12.40 -6.80
N LEU A 551 24.90 13.14 -7.50
CA LEU A 551 25.17 13.59 -8.86
C LEU A 551 25.96 14.91 -8.91
N LEU A 552 25.83 15.79 -7.92
CA LEU A 552 26.58 17.05 -7.83
C LEU A 552 27.94 16.84 -7.19
N TYR A 553 27.96 16.26 -5.99
CA TYR A 553 29.18 16.09 -5.19
C TYR A 553 29.81 14.70 -5.34
N GLY A 554 29.27 13.85 -6.20
CA GLY A 554 29.80 12.49 -6.36
C GLY A 554 29.69 11.65 -5.09
N GLN A 555 28.86 12.00 -4.08
CA GLN A 555 28.94 11.37 -2.76
C GLN A 555 28.48 9.90 -2.79
N GLN A 556 29.12 9.06 -1.97
CA GLN A 556 28.89 7.61 -1.91
C GLN A 556 27.54 7.35 -1.23
N LEU A 557 26.70 6.46 -1.79
CA LEU A 557 25.39 6.14 -1.20
C LEU A 557 25.50 5.72 0.27
N ALA A 558 26.55 4.95 0.62
CA ALA A 558 26.79 4.52 2.00
C ALA A 558 27.09 5.68 2.96
N ARG A 559 27.63 6.79 2.46
CA ARG A 559 27.85 8.01 3.24
C ARG A 559 26.63 8.90 3.27
N ILE A 560 25.93 9.04 2.15
CA ILE A 560 24.69 9.83 2.07
C ILE A 560 23.69 9.33 3.12
N VAL A 561 23.44 8.03 3.17
CA VAL A 561 22.51 7.48 4.16
C VAL A 561 22.99 7.63 5.60
N ALA A 562 24.30 7.80 5.82
CA ALA A 562 24.91 7.96 7.13
C ALA A 562 25.04 9.44 7.56
N ILE A 563 24.48 10.38 6.79
CA ILE A 563 24.45 11.78 7.21
C ILE A 563 23.59 11.89 8.47
N THR A 564 24.16 12.52 9.50
CA THR A 564 23.48 12.83 10.76
C THR A 564 22.98 14.26 10.79
N HIS A 565 22.09 14.58 11.72
CA HIS A 565 21.62 15.96 11.90
C HIS A 565 22.77 16.90 12.28
N ASP A 566 23.74 16.43 13.07
CA ASP A 566 24.91 17.22 13.50
C ASP A 566 25.83 17.64 12.33
N GLN A 567 25.74 16.95 11.18
CA GLN A 567 26.49 17.29 9.97
C GLN A 567 25.83 18.43 9.17
N ILE A 568 24.61 18.84 9.53
CA ILE A 568 23.88 19.91 8.84
C ILE A 568 23.79 21.11 9.77
N LYS A 569 24.42 22.21 9.37
CA LYS A 569 24.42 23.46 10.12
C LYS A 569 23.64 24.51 9.34
N THR A 570 22.80 25.26 10.04
CA THR A 570 22.10 26.41 9.48
C THR A 570 22.64 27.67 10.14
N GLN A 571 23.19 28.58 9.34
CA GLN A 571 23.68 29.89 9.79
C GLN A 571 22.94 30.98 9.01
N GLY A 572 21.99 31.66 9.68
CA GLY A 572 21.07 32.57 8.99
C GLY A 572 20.22 31.82 7.96
N GLN A 573 20.31 32.24 6.69
CA GLN A 573 19.64 31.58 5.55
C GLN A 573 20.54 30.57 4.82
N GLN A 574 21.81 30.43 5.23
CA GLN A 574 22.77 29.54 4.58
C GLN A 574 22.77 28.15 5.24
N VAL A 575 22.87 27.12 4.40
CA VAL A 575 22.97 25.72 4.83
C VAL A 575 24.38 25.23 4.55
N PHE A 576 25.01 24.68 5.58
CA PHE A 576 26.31 24.02 5.47
C PHE A 576 26.14 22.53 5.75
N LEU A 577 26.73 21.69 4.90
CA LEU A 577 26.73 20.23 5.05
C LEU A 577 28.17 19.75 5.16
N ARG A 578 28.47 19.05 6.26
CA ARG A 578 29.75 18.39 6.44
C ARG A 578 29.89 17.21 5.49
N LEU A 579 30.87 17.26 4.59
CA LEU A 579 31.25 16.15 3.73
C LEU A 579 32.73 15.87 3.93
N GLY A 580 33.05 14.65 4.38
CA GLY A 580 34.43 14.34 4.77
C GLY A 580 34.82 15.13 6.01
N THR A 581 35.83 15.98 5.91
CA THR A 581 36.31 16.84 7.00
C THR A 581 35.77 18.27 6.94
N ASP A 582 35.21 18.69 5.81
CA ASP A 582 34.89 20.10 5.55
C ASP A 582 33.39 20.39 5.60
N ASP A 583 33.04 21.58 6.09
CA ASP A 583 31.67 22.09 6.08
C ASP A 583 31.42 22.86 4.78
N LEU A 584 30.70 22.24 3.84
CA LEU A 584 30.45 22.81 2.51
C LEU A 584 29.19 23.67 2.51
N HIS A 585 29.30 24.91 2.00
CA HIS A 585 28.14 25.75 1.73
C HIS A 585 27.29 25.13 0.60
N ILE A 586 26.02 24.84 0.89
CA ILE A 586 25.08 24.27 -0.07
C ILE A 586 24.31 25.40 -0.76
N PRO A 587 24.41 25.54 -2.10
CA PRO A 587 23.66 26.57 -2.82
C PRO A 587 22.18 26.19 -2.99
N GLU A 588 21.36 27.20 -3.25
CA GLU A 588 19.99 26.99 -3.70
C GLU A 588 19.94 26.37 -5.11
N PRO A 589 18.93 25.54 -5.42
CA PRO A 589 17.75 25.20 -4.62
C PRO A 589 17.95 24.01 -3.65
N LEU A 590 19.15 23.42 -3.59
CA LEU A 590 19.39 22.21 -2.77
C LEU A 590 19.33 22.53 -1.27
N ALA A 591 19.75 23.73 -0.85
CA ALA A 591 19.65 24.19 0.53
C ALA A 591 18.20 24.13 1.04
N ALA A 592 17.24 24.69 0.30
CA ALA A 592 15.83 24.60 0.64
C ALA A 592 15.32 23.16 0.77
N LEU A 593 15.77 22.25 -0.09
CA LEU A 593 15.40 20.82 -0.02
C LEU A 593 15.97 20.13 1.22
N ILE A 594 17.22 20.41 1.60
CA ILE A 594 17.83 19.88 2.82
C ILE A 594 17.08 20.43 4.04
N THR A 595 16.81 21.73 4.09
CA THR A 595 16.06 22.36 5.18
C THR A 595 14.66 21.77 5.33
N ALA A 596 13.95 21.55 4.22
CA ALA A 596 12.66 20.87 4.23
C ALA A 596 12.78 19.42 4.76
N LEU A 597 13.85 18.69 4.40
CA LEU A 597 14.06 17.32 4.83
C LEU A 597 14.40 17.24 6.33
N VAL A 598 15.17 18.19 6.86
CA VAL A 598 15.44 18.33 8.31
C VAL A 598 14.14 18.59 9.07
N ARG A 599 13.31 19.52 8.59
CA ARG A 599 12.06 19.92 9.24
C ARG A 599 10.99 18.83 9.21
N ASP A 600 10.72 18.27 8.03
CA ASP A 600 9.59 17.36 7.80
C ASP A 600 9.97 15.90 8.10
N GLY A 601 11.28 15.60 8.09
CA GLY A 601 11.81 14.26 8.26
C GLY A 601 11.37 13.32 7.14
N ARG A 602 11.69 12.03 7.32
CA ARG A 602 11.23 10.98 6.40
C ARG A 602 9.84 10.47 6.81
N PRO A 603 8.86 10.40 5.90
CA PRO A 603 7.48 10.05 6.26
C PRO A 603 7.29 8.61 6.75
N TYR A 604 8.25 7.71 6.48
CA TYR A 604 8.14 6.28 6.78
C TYR A 604 9.37 5.77 7.55
N THR A 605 9.21 5.62 8.87
CA THR A 605 10.17 4.97 9.77
C THR A 605 9.63 3.65 10.31
N GLY A 606 10.50 2.82 10.87
CA GLY A 606 10.13 1.56 11.50
C GLY A 606 9.25 1.77 12.74
N VAL A 607 8.37 0.80 13.04
CA VAL A 607 7.60 0.83 14.29
C VAL A 607 8.54 0.63 15.47
N GLY A 608 8.46 1.51 16.47
CA GLY A 608 9.41 1.54 17.59
C GLY A 608 10.68 2.33 17.30
N THR A 609 10.73 3.09 16.21
CA THR A 609 11.80 4.10 16.02
C THR A 609 11.63 5.18 17.09
N PRO A 610 12.71 5.56 17.81
CA PRO A 610 12.67 6.66 18.77
C PRO A 610 12.14 7.96 18.12
N PRO A 611 11.49 8.85 18.88
CA PRO A 611 11.02 10.14 18.36
C PRO A 611 12.16 10.99 17.80
N THR A 612 13.34 10.91 18.43
CA THR A 612 14.55 11.62 18.04
C THR A 612 15.54 10.61 17.45
N THR A 613 15.70 10.62 16.14
CA THR A 613 16.78 9.90 15.45
C THR A 613 17.89 10.89 15.10
N ASN A 614 19.15 10.48 15.19
CA ASN A 614 20.26 11.31 14.70
C ASN A 614 20.45 11.17 13.18
N TRP A 615 19.78 10.24 12.51
CA TRP A 615 19.97 10.00 11.08
C TRP A 615 19.07 10.91 10.24
N GLN A 616 19.64 11.65 9.30
CA GLN A 616 18.87 12.44 8.32
C GLN A 616 18.09 11.54 7.35
N PHE A 617 18.61 10.34 7.10
CA PHE A 617 18.02 9.32 6.23
C PHE A 617 17.66 8.06 7.03
N PRO A 618 16.65 8.09 7.93
CA PRO A 618 16.34 6.96 8.78
C PRO A 618 15.75 5.79 7.98
N GLY A 619 16.15 4.57 8.37
CA GLY A 619 15.68 3.33 7.78
C GLY A 619 14.36 2.83 8.39
N LEU A 620 13.86 1.72 7.84
CA LEU A 620 12.72 0.99 8.43
C LEU A 620 13.13 0.12 9.62
N GLN A 621 14.42 -0.15 9.81
CA GLN A 621 14.94 -0.79 11.00
C GLN A 621 15.29 0.31 12.01
N PRO A 622 14.63 0.36 13.18
CA PRO A 622 14.88 1.41 14.18
C PRO A 622 16.36 1.57 14.55
N GLY A 623 16.79 2.82 14.77
CA GLY A 623 18.16 3.17 15.12
C GLY A 623 19.19 3.03 13.99
N ARG A 624 18.78 2.58 12.80
CA ARG A 624 19.67 2.43 11.64
C ARG A 624 19.28 3.38 10.51
N PRO A 625 20.24 3.87 9.73
CA PRO A 625 19.95 4.63 8.53
C PRO A 625 19.35 3.72 7.44
N LEU A 626 18.83 4.34 6.39
CA LEU A 626 18.48 3.68 5.15
C LEU A 626 19.69 2.90 4.62
N THR A 627 19.49 1.71 4.04
CA THR A 627 20.63 0.98 3.46
C THR A 627 21.00 1.58 2.10
N ALA A 628 22.31 1.63 1.80
CA ALA A 628 22.81 2.08 0.50
C ALA A 628 22.18 1.30 -0.67
N ALA A 629 21.95 -0.01 -0.49
CA ALA A 629 21.29 -0.85 -1.48
C ALA A 629 19.84 -0.41 -1.74
N ARG A 630 19.09 -0.09 -0.67
CA ARG A 630 17.71 0.39 -0.81
C ARG A 630 17.64 1.78 -1.44
N LEU A 631 18.55 2.69 -1.06
CA LEU A 631 18.67 3.99 -1.71
C LEU A 631 19.00 3.82 -3.20
N GLY A 632 19.95 2.94 -3.54
CA GLY A 632 20.29 2.62 -4.92
C GLY A 632 19.12 2.04 -5.73
N GLU A 633 18.28 1.20 -5.13
CA GLU A 633 17.05 0.70 -5.77
C GLU A 633 16.04 1.82 -6.04
N ARG A 634 15.89 2.76 -5.11
CA ARG A 634 14.98 3.90 -5.26
C ARG A 634 15.45 4.84 -6.36
N LEU A 635 16.73 5.22 -6.35
CA LEU A 635 17.33 6.05 -7.41
C LEU A 635 17.24 5.37 -8.79
N ARG A 636 17.41 4.04 -8.86
CA ARG A 636 17.28 3.30 -10.12
C ARG A 636 15.88 3.40 -10.72
N LYS A 637 14.83 3.47 -9.90
CA LYS A 637 13.44 3.67 -10.37
C LYS A 637 13.23 5.06 -10.97
N LEU A 638 14.11 6.02 -10.65
CA LEU A 638 14.13 7.36 -11.24
C LEU A 638 15.02 7.42 -12.49
N GLY A 639 15.65 6.32 -12.90
CA GLY A 639 16.60 6.26 -14.02
C GLY A 639 18.06 6.53 -13.62
N ILE A 640 18.35 6.71 -12.33
CA ILE A 640 19.68 7.09 -11.85
C ILE A 640 20.45 5.84 -11.43
N ARG A 641 21.56 5.53 -12.12
CA ARG A 641 22.48 4.46 -11.74
C ARG A 641 23.63 5.04 -10.92
N ALA A 642 23.70 4.65 -9.65
CA ALA A 642 24.58 5.30 -8.68
C ALA A 642 26.07 5.27 -9.04
N GLN A 643 26.59 4.13 -9.51
CA GLN A 643 28.00 4.03 -9.83
C GLN A 643 28.37 4.83 -11.10
N PRO A 644 27.69 4.70 -12.25
CA PRO A 644 27.91 5.57 -13.41
C PRO A 644 27.75 7.07 -13.10
N GLY A 645 26.73 7.46 -12.32
CA GLY A 645 26.48 8.85 -11.96
C GLY A 645 27.56 9.44 -11.05
N ARG A 646 28.00 8.69 -10.04
CA ARG A 646 29.14 9.09 -9.18
C ARG A 646 30.42 9.25 -9.99
N ARG A 647 30.69 8.35 -10.94
CA ARG A 647 31.88 8.45 -11.78
C ARG A 647 31.86 9.72 -12.63
N ALA A 648 30.74 10.03 -13.29
CA ALA A 648 30.59 11.26 -14.05
C ALA A 648 30.83 12.50 -13.17
N ALA A 649 30.32 12.50 -11.94
CA ALA A 649 30.55 13.59 -11.00
C ALA A 649 32.02 13.70 -10.56
N LEU A 650 32.66 12.58 -10.23
CA LEU A 650 34.08 12.55 -9.86
C LEU A 650 34.98 13.01 -11.00
N THR A 651 34.76 12.54 -12.24
CA THR A 651 35.52 12.98 -13.40
C THR A 651 35.39 14.49 -13.62
N HIS A 652 34.17 15.03 -13.50
CA HIS A 652 33.93 16.47 -13.61
C HIS A 652 34.62 17.28 -12.51
N LEU A 653 34.58 16.82 -11.25
CA LEU A 653 35.25 17.48 -10.12
C LEU A 653 36.78 17.37 -10.25
N ALA A 654 37.29 16.21 -10.66
CA ALA A 654 38.72 15.95 -10.85
C ALA A 654 39.36 16.78 -11.97
N ALA A 655 38.58 17.19 -12.97
CA ALA A 655 39.02 18.13 -13.98
C ALA A 655 39.17 19.58 -13.46
N GLN A 656 38.57 19.92 -12.32
CA GLN A 656 38.48 21.30 -11.82
C GLN A 656 39.14 21.52 -10.45
N LEU A 657 39.35 20.46 -9.68
CA LEU A 657 39.82 20.55 -8.29
C LEU A 657 41.11 19.75 -8.09
N PRO A 658 42.05 20.24 -7.26
CA PRO A 658 43.22 19.48 -6.86
C PRO A 658 42.86 18.18 -6.12
N ALA A 659 43.73 17.17 -6.23
CA ALA A 659 43.52 15.86 -5.60
C ALA A 659 43.34 15.95 -4.07
N ALA A 660 44.04 16.87 -3.40
CA ALA A 660 43.89 17.09 -1.96
C ALA A 660 42.47 17.54 -1.58
N VAL A 661 41.92 18.54 -2.29
CA VAL A 661 40.55 19.04 -2.06
C VAL A 661 39.51 17.93 -2.28
N ILE A 662 39.69 17.11 -3.32
CA ILE A 662 38.80 15.97 -3.58
C ILE A 662 38.91 14.89 -2.49
N ALA A 663 40.13 14.64 -2.01
CA ALA A 663 40.38 13.69 -0.94
C ALA A 663 39.65 14.11 0.34
N ASP A 664 39.73 15.38 0.71
CA ASP A 664 39.13 15.92 1.94
C ASP A 664 37.61 16.03 1.81
N LEU A 665 37.10 16.70 0.76
CA LEU A 665 35.66 16.91 0.53
C LEU A 665 34.88 15.60 0.37
N LEU A 666 35.51 14.57 -0.22
CA LEU A 666 34.87 13.26 -0.38
C LEU A 666 35.36 12.24 0.63
N GLY A 667 36.28 12.58 1.55
CA GLY A 667 36.91 11.65 2.47
C GLY A 667 37.49 10.39 1.81
N ILE A 668 38.03 10.49 0.59
CA ILE A 668 38.68 9.36 -0.11
C ILE A 668 40.19 9.36 0.15
N HIS A 669 40.85 8.23 -0.07
CA HIS A 669 42.31 8.15 0.13
C HIS A 669 43.03 9.07 -0.87
N PRO A 670 44.09 9.81 -0.47
CA PRO A 670 44.82 10.72 -1.36
C PRO A 670 45.23 10.07 -2.69
N ASN A 671 45.85 8.89 -2.66
CA ASN A 671 46.21 8.16 -3.88
C ASN A 671 45.01 7.86 -4.80
N THR A 672 43.82 7.61 -4.24
CA THR A 672 42.61 7.44 -5.06
C THR A 672 42.21 8.75 -5.73
N ALA A 673 42.33 9.89 -5.04
CA ALA A 673 42.05 11.20 -5.63
C ALA A 673 43.07 11.55 -6.73
N VAL A 674 44.35 11.26 -6.53
CA VAL A 674 45.41 11.44 -7.55
C VAL A 674 45.09 10.65 -8.81
N HIS A 675 44.69 9.37 -8.68
CA HIS A 675 44.28 8.58 -9.84
C HIS A 675 43.09 9.20 -10.58
N TRP A 676 42.09 9.74 -9.86
CA TRP A 676 40.95 10.40 -10.49
C TRP A 676 41.35 11.67 -11.27
N VAL A 677 42.26 12.46 -10.72
CA VAL A 677 42.78 13.68 -11.37
C VAL A 677 43.58 13.33 -12.61
N HIS A 678 44.46 12.32 -12.51
CA HIS A 678 45.21 11.81 -13.67
C HIS A 678 44.27 11.27 -14.76
N ASP A 679 43.30 10.42 -14.40
CA ASP A 679 42.31 9.86 -15.34
C ASP A 679 41.43 10.92 -16.01
N ALA A 680 41.22 12.07 -15.35
CA ALA A 680 40.47 13.20 -15.88
C ALA A 680 41.33 14.13 -16.78
N GLY A 681 42.61 13.81 -17.00
CA GLY A 681 43.55 14.62 -17.78
C GLY A 681 44.16 15.79 -17.01
N GLY A 682 44.05 15.78 -15.68
CA GLY A 682 44.56 16.84 -14.80
C GLY A 682 46.03 16.67 -14.45
N ASP A 683 46.94 16.83 -15.40
CA ASP A 683 48.37 17.04 -15.06
C ASP A 683 48.59 18.50 -14.65
N TRP A 684 48.39 18.79 -13.36
CA TRP A 684 48.64 20.10 -12.74
C TRP A 684 50.14 20.44 -12.60
N ASN A 685 51.04 19.64 -13.18
CA ASN A 685 52.48 19.89 -13.23
C ASN A 685 52.89 21.15 -14.01
N ARG A 686 51.94 21.93 -14.56
CA ARG A 686 52.19 23.28 -15.10
C ARG A 686 51.96 24.42 -14.10
N TYR A 687 51.29 24.21 -12.97
CA TYR A 687 51.02 25.30 -12.01
C TYR A 687 52.19 25.53 -11.03
N ALA A 688 53.06 24.53 -10.82
CA ALA A 688 54.23 24.67 -9.94
C ALA A 688 55.42 25.45 -10.57
N ALA A 689 55.23 26.07 -11.75
CA ALA A 689 56.26 26.84 -12.46
C ALA A 689 56.00 28.36 -12.45
N GLN A 690 55.46 28.90 -11.36
CA GLN A 690 55.42 30.36 -11.13
C GLN A 690 55.99 30.70 -9.75
N PRO A 691 57.29 31.00 -9.65
CA PRO A 691 57.85 31.64 -8.48
C PRO A 691 57.58 33.15 -8.51
N THR A 692 57.06 33.66 -7.40
CA THR A 692 57.32 34.99 -6.81
C THR A 692 57.35 36.22 -7.73
N GLN A 693 56.34 37.09 -7.60
CA GLN A 693 56.52 38.54 -7.59
C GLN A 693 55.38 39.22 -6.81
N ASP A 694 55.78 39.75 -5.64
CA ASP A 694 55.26 40.83 -4.81
C ASP A 694 53.76 41.17 -4.81
N VAL A 695 53.19 41.37 -3.61
CA VAL A 695 53.01 42.73 -3.05
C VAL A 695 52.88 42.65 -1.52
N ASN A 696 53.82 43.34 -0.86
CA ASN A 696 53.75 43.82 0.52
C ASN A 696 52.43 44.53 0.81
N HIS A 697 51.76 44.18 1.91
CA HIS A 697 51.03 45.17 2.71
C HIS A 697 51.03 44.79 4.19
N GLN A 698 51.86 45.51 4.95
CA GLN A 698 51.53 46.02 6.27
C GLN A 698 51.91 47.51 6.28
N PRO A 699 51.34 48.35 7.16
CA PRO A 699 50.49 48.01 8.31
C PRO A 699 48.98 48.19 8.09
#